data_AF-A0A315Y1P4-F1
#
_entry.id   AF-A0A315Y1P4-F1
#
_cell.length_a   1.000
_cell.length_b   1.000
_cell.length_c   1.000
_cell.angle_alpha   90.00
_cell.angle_beta   90.00
_cell.angle_gamma   90.00
#
_symmetry.space_group_name_H-M   'P 1'
#
loop_
_entity.id
_entity.type
_entity.pdbx_description
1 polymer ?
#
loop_
_entity_poly.entity_id
_entity_poly.type
_entity_poly.pdbx_seq_one_letter_code
_entity_poly.pdbx_strand_id
1 'polypeptide(L)'
;MTLKKTAAMLTAAAAMLSAADTGAFVGRVTAADGIQAVFYVSPDGDDSADGSEGAPFATLERARDAVRAINGSMTGDIVVRLRGGDYRITKPVDFDTRDSGKGGFTVRYEACEGESPVINGAVKVTGWTKYNDKLWAAPLDRDIKLRNLYVNDRRANMGSVTVQAKGGYGDYNITAGQADWAWDSGKKSDGIVYGAGDMPRITSNFDDLEVVNGTTWNENIVCSRDIKYDGGSMILLMQQPYGAIAQTPGWGAGFSTGGTHTIYNAFSFVDSEGEFYFDKTAKILYYYPRSGEDMTTADVEAPIAEGLINISGSSTSDRVENITFSGLTFANTDYQLTNVAGSHGKTTCQAAQSYTAFADSNWHSKKYEMADTLPAAVHITNSDGIKLTGNVVKHTGADGISMTNDVINSEVSGNFVTDITSSGITVGHPQHIYIGDAAPNNHEKFPVGVEGICKNDLITQNLLYDISVVHGFGGCAAITAYYADSVKILSNTIEKTAYNGIHLGWGWCNFKDSTTCRDNMICYNRVINSLNRLHDSGGIYTIGQMPGTVINENYIQGIPAAGSFQPTYGLHNDEGTAYIEENDNVLEISPNVTYTINCEDYGQKHHLTILRTYATVRKMGKNPPDSRIDDPIVVSDNVWAMPQYRICLNSGISDEYRSLMPLWLKSAADYAFPASCAAACGDKLPVRKVDGTVWIAPDGTDSFRAGSDMTKARGSAGSIKTPSEEGEYRIYVLDADGKVQSKSSHILRLSGNSSGDVIEAESCDYKSGIDVENCSEGGSDVAYIENGDYIGFKDIDLTDVSTVDFRMGSNGAEAALEVRLDAPDGKLIGKMDVKSTGGWQTWNTQSCSIEAVSGKHDVYFVFKGGEGYLFNVNWWRPDRPDEEYLLGDLNGDGAVDVFDLCSMRRAAVEGDAERFGAADINGDDVIDENDLKLLKQFISGELKSF
;
A
#
# COMPACT_ATOMS: atom_id res chain seq x y z
N MET A 1 48.03 73.93 6.86
CA MET A 1 48.03 75.08 5.94
C MET A 1 46.63 75.20 5.35
N THR A 2 45.96 76.32 5.66
CA THR A 2 44.95 77.04 4.85
C THR A 2 43.73 76.24 4.29
N LEU A 3 42.53 76.29 4.88
CA LEU A 3 41.45 77.32 4.88
C LEU A 3 40.57 77.40 3.60
N LYS A 4 39.24 77.48 3.84
CA LYS A 4 38.13 78.09 3.06
C LYS A 4 37.44 77.17 2.02
N LYS A 5 36.11 77.19 1.78
CA LYS A 5 34.92 77.91 2.31
C LYS A 5 33.65 77.42 1.54
N THR A 6 32.47 77.40 2.20
CA THR A 6 31.09 77.81 1.77
C THR A 6 30.59 77.60 0.32
N ALA A 7 29.31 77.40 -0.04
CA ALA A 7 28.00 77.18 0.59
C ALA A 7 26.92 77.11 -0.54
N ALA A 8 25.76 76.49 -0.24
CA ALA A 8 24.38 76.88 -0.61
C ALA A 8 23.72 76.63 -2.01
N MET A 9 22.53 75.99 -1.91
CA MET A 9 21.21 76.27 -2.52
C MET A 9 20.71 75.66 -3.86
N LEU A 10 19.69 74.81 -3.70
CA LEU A 10 18.31 74.77 -4.27
C LEU A 10 17.97 74.61 -5.78
N THR A 11 17.14 73.58 -6.01
CA THR A 11 15.94 73.43 -6.88
C THR A 11 16.01 73.15 -8.40
N ALA A 12 15.45 71.97 -8.73
CA ALA A 12 14.38 71.68 -9.71
C ALA A 12 14.68 71.21 -11.16
N ALA A 13 14.25 69.95 -11.40
CA ALA A 13 13.45 69.42 -12.51
C ALA A 13 14.09 68.88 -13.82
N ALA A 14 13.68 67.62 -14.08
CA ALA A 14 13.35 66.97 -15.36
C ALA A 14 14.42 66.18 -16.17
N ALA A 15 14.23 64.85 -16.10
CA ALA A 15 14.15 63.87 -17.19
C ALA A 15 15.39 63.42 -18.00
N MET A 16 15.75 62.15 -17.70
CA MET A 16 16.02 61.02 -18.61
C MET A 16 17.43 60.74 -19.17
N LEU A 17 17.80 59.46 -18.96
CA LEU A 17 18.79 58.57 -19.59
C LEU A 17 20.30 58.82 -19.33
N SER A 18 20.90 58.02 -18.45
CA SER A 18 21.44 56.67 -18.78
C SER A 18 22.64 56.28 -17.89
N ALA A 19 22.54 55.05 -17.39
CA ALA A 19 23.59 54.07 -17.09
C ALA A 19 24.61 54.28 -15.95
N ALA A 20 24.77 53.16 -15.23
CA ALA A 20 25.85 52.72 -14.35
C ALA A 20 25.85 53.27 -12.91
N ASP A 21 25.07 52.62 -12.06
CA ASP A 21 25.20 52.70 -10.61
C ASP A 21 26.19 51.62 -10.13
N THR A 22 27.37 52.05 -9.74
CA THR A 22 28.34 51.26 -8.96
C THR A 22 28.25 51.72 -7.51
N GLY A 23 27.78 50.88 -6.60
CA GLY A 23 27.99 51.11 -5.17
C GLY A 23 26.90 50.60 -4.23
N ALA A 24 27.11 49.38 -3.74
CA ALA A 24 26.80 48.94 -2.37
C ALA A 24 25.45 49.36 -1.75
N PHE A 25 24.42 48.55 -1.99
CA PHE A 25 23.43 48.27 -0.95
C PHE A 25 23.83 46.98 -0.24
N VAL A 26 24.25 47.12 1.02
CA VAL A 26 24.25 46.02 1.98
C VAL A 26 22.77 45.66 2.19
N GLY A 27 22.27 44.76 1.35
CA GLY A 27 21.02 44.08 1.60
C GLY A 27 21.21 43.22 2.83
N ARG A 28 20.55 43.58 3.93
CA ARG A 28 20.25 42.62 4.98
C ARG A 28 19.47 41.49 4.31
N VAL A 29 20.15 40.37 4.05
CA VAL A 29 19.49 39.09 3.87
C VAL A 29 18.75 38.85 5.18
N THR A 30 17.42 38.96 5.14
CA THR A 30 16.59 38.32 6.16
C THR A 30 16.92 36.84 6.08
N ALA A 31 17.69 36.34 7.05
CA ALA A 31 17.74 34.91 7.30
C ALA A 31 16.29 34.46 7.46
N ALA A 32 15.85 33.50 6.65
CA ALA A 32 14.68 32.73 7.02
C ALA A 32 15.00 32.12 8.39
N ASP A 33 14.21 32.44 9.41
CA ASP A 33 14.45 31.97 10.77
C ASP A 33 14.68 30.45 10.74
N GLY A 34 15.88 30.02 11.17
CA GLY A 34 16.22 28.60 11.30
C GLY A 34 17.05 27.95 10.19
N ILE A 35 17.51 28.66 9.14
CA ILE A 35 18.46 28.10 8.14
C ILE A 35 19.86 28.70 8.32
N GLN A 36 20.87 27.83 8.45
CA GLN A 36 22.28 28.21 8.55
C GLN A 36 22.96 28.38 7.19
N ALA A 37 22.74 27.46 6.25
CA ALA A 37 23.39 27.47 4.94
C ALA A 37 22.54 26.76 3.88
N VAL A 38 22.72 27.18 2.63
CA VAL A 38 22.12 26.53 1.45
C VAL A 38 23.22 26.29 0.42
N PHE A 39 23.37 25.04 -0.01
CA PHE A 39 24.23 24.64 -1.13
C PHE A 39 23.37 24.18 -2.30
N TYR A 40 23.88 24.34 -3.51
CA TYR A 40 23.26 23.87 -4.74
C TYR A 40 24.15 22.85 -5.43
N VAL A 41 23.52 21.83 -6.00
CA VAL A 41 24.16 20.80 -6.83
C VAL A 41 23.45 20.76 -8.18
N SER A 42 24.19 20.60 -9.26
CA SER A 42 23.68 20.48 -10.62
C SER A 42 24.56 19.53 -11.42
N PRO A 43 24.02 18.71 -12.35
CA PRO A 43 24.85 17.86 -13.20
C PRO A 43 25.83 18.64 -14.09
N ASP A 44 25.53 19.91 -14.37
CA ASP A 44 26.38 20.84 -15.14
C ASP A 44 27.27 21.72 -14.22
N GLY A 45 27.29 21.44 -12.92
CA GLY A 45 28.07 22.17 -11.92
C GLY A 45 29.57 21.86 -11.95
N ASP A 46 30.30 22.38 -10.96
CA ASP A 46 31.75 22.17 -10.80
C ASP A 46 32.09 21.94 -9.32
N ASP A 47 32.72 20.82 -8.99
CA ASP A 47 33.09 20.50 -7.59
C ASP A 47 34.20 21.40 -7.01
N SER A 48 34.86 22.18 -7.85
CA SER A 48 35.77 23.25 -7.43
C SER A 48 35.07 24.58 -7.11
N ALA A 49 33.78 24.70 -7.42
CA ALA A 49 32.97 25.88 -7.11
C ALA A 49 32.66 26.01 -5.61
N ASP A 50 31.89 27.05 -5.24
CA ASP A 50 31.52 27.32 -3.85
C ASP A 50 30.16 26.74 -3.43
N GLY A 51 29.40 26.16 -4.37
CA GLY A 51 28.10 25.56 -4.11
C GLY A 51 26.97 26.57 -4.00
N SER A 52 27.19 27.82 -4.41
CA SER A 52 26.12 28.82 -4.53
C SER A 52 25.18 28.51 -5.71
N GLU A 53 24.01 29.13 -5.75
CA GLU A 53 23.05 28.93 -6.86
C GLU A 53 23.64 29.28 -8.23
N GLY A 54 24.51 30.31 -8.28
CA GLY A 54 25.19 30.73 -9.51
C GLY A 54 26.45 29.92 -9.85
N ALA A 55 26.95 29.11 -8.91
CA ALA A 55 28.14 28.27 -9.08
C ALA A 55 27.97 26.96 -8.26
N PRO A 56 27.02 26.10 -8.67
CA PRO A 56 26.67 24.89 -7.91
C PRO A 56 27.79 23.84 -7.98
N PHE A 57 27.82 22.94 -6.99
CA PHE A 57 28.64 21.74 -7.04
C PHE A 57 28.16 20.80 -8.16
N ALA A 58 29.03 19.92 -8.64
CA ALA A 58 28.67 18.90 -9.63
C ALA A 58 28.09 17.65 -8.97
N THR A 59 28.60 17.27 -7.79
CA THR A 59 28.31 15.98 -7.15
C THR A 59 27.68 16.09 -5.77
N LEU A 60 26.92 15.05 -5.40
CA LEU A 60 26.34 14.92 -4.07
C LEU A 60 27.42 14.72 -3.00
N GLU A 61 28.49 13.98 -3.32
CA GLU A 61 29.64 13.78 -2.44
C GLU A 61 30.31 15.10 -2.07
N ARG A 62 30.50 15.99 -3.06
CA ARG A 62 31.09 17.30 -2.82
C ARG A 62 30.21 18.16 -1.92
N ALA A 63 28.90 18.12 -2.13
CA ALA A 63 27.94 18.83 -1.29
C ALA A 63 27.93 18.29 0.14
N ARG A 64 27.89 16.97 0.33
CA ARG A 64 28.03 16.31 1.63
C ARG A 64 29.32 16.75 2.34
N ASP A 65 30.44 16.77 1.63
CA ASP A 65 31.72 17.19 2.22
C ASP A 65 31.72 18.69 2.59
N ALA A 66 30.96 19.53 1.88
CA ALA A 66 30.73 20.92 2.28
C ALA A 66 29.90 21.03 3.57
N VAL A 67 28.87 20.18 3.73
CA VAL A 67 28.06 20.10 4.96
C VAL A 67 28.94 19.70 6.15
N ARG A 68 29.78 18.67 6.00
CA ARG A 68 30.72 18.20 7.04
C ARG A 68 31.64 19.31 7.58
N ALA A 69 31.95 20.30 6.75
CA ALA A 69 32.81 21.41 7.15
C ALA A 69 32.12 22.39 8.11
N ILE A 70 30.77 22.38 8.20
CA ILE A 70 29.99 23.41 8.91
C ILE A 70 28.92 22.87 9.87
N ASN A 71 28.65 21.57 9.89
CA ASN A 71 27.59 20.97 10.72
C ASN A 71 28.03 20.66 12.18
N GLY A 72 29.30 20.83 12.53
CA GLY A 72 29.80 20.57 13.88
C GLY A 72 29.26 21.51 14.98
N SER A 73 28.72 22.67 14.61
CA SER A 73 28.16 23.66 15.53
C SER A 73 26.96 24.36 14.89
N MET A 74 25.93 23.59 14.57
CA MET A 74 24.77 24.11 13.85
C MET A 74 24.00 25.18 14.63
N THR A 75 23.59 26.25 13.96
CA THR A 75 22.70 27.31 14.48
C THR A 75 21.36 27.37 13.75
N GLY A 76 21.16 26.48 12.78
CA GLY A 76 20.02 26.34 11.90
C GLY A 76 20.23 25.13 10.99
N ASP A 77 19.20 24.73 10.26
CA ASP A 77 19.27 23.69 9.26
C ASP A 77 20.29 24.01 8.16
N ILE A 78 20.87 22.96 7.58
CA ILE A 78 21.70 23.07 6.38
C ILE A 78 20.94 22.40 5.25
N VAL A 79 20.77 23.12 4.14
CA VAL A 79 19.99 22.66 2.99
C VAL A 79 20.92 22.45 1.79
N VAL A 80 20.77 21.33 1.11
CA VAL A 80 21.43 21.01 -0.15
C VAL A 80 20.34 20.83 -1.19
N ARG A 81 20.30 21.73 -2.18
CA ARG A 81 19.30 21.76 -3.25
C ARG A 81 19.84 21.17 -4.53
N LEU A 82 19.18 20.14 -5.03
CA LEU A 82 19.55 19.47 -6.27
C LEU A 82 18.71 20.02 -7.42
N ARG A 83 19.38 20.57 -8.44
CA ARG A 83 18.75 20.92 -9.72
C ARG A 83 18.35 19.65 -10.50
N GLY A 84 17.38 19.76 -11.37
CA GLY A 84 16.91 18.67 -12.23
C GLY A 84 18.01 18.14 -13.14
N GLY A 85 17.97 16.84 -13.41
CA GLY A 85 18.91 16.14 -14.29
C GLY A 85 19.48 14.86 -13.66
N ASP A 86 20.32 14.16 -14.43
CA ASP A 86 20.91 12.87 -14.07
C ASP A 86 22.24 13.05 -13.31
N TYR A 87 22.27 12.61 -12.05
CA TYR A 87 23.47 12.49 -11.22
C TYR A 87 23.94 11.04 -11.26
N ARG A 88 24.84 10.73 -12.20
CA ARG A 88 25.29 9.37 -12.47
C ARG A 88 26.37 8.93 -11.49
N ILE A 89 26.11 7.85 -10.77
CA ILE A 89 27.03 7.26 -9.80
C ILE A 89 27.23 5.78 -10.07
N THR A 90 28.42 5.26 -9.77
CA THR A 90 28.76 3.84 -9.93
C THR A 90 28.91 3.12 -8.60
N LYS A 91 28.73 3.83 -7.49
CA LYS A 91 28.79 3.33 -6.12
C LYS A 91 27.95 4.23 -5.22
N PRO A 92 27.50 3.74 -4.05
CA PRO A 92 26.71 4.55 -3.13
C PRO A 92 27.46 5.79 -2.64
N VAL A 93 26.70 6.85 -2.35
CA VAL A 93 27.18 7.99 -1.55
C VAL A 93 26.99 7.65 -0.07
N ASP A 94 28.10 7.54 0.64
CA ASP A 94 28.10 7.21 2.07
C ASP A 94 27.84 8.42 2.97
N PHE A 95 26.91 8.28 3.89
CA PHE A 95 26.63 9.19 4.99
C PHE A 95 26.95 8.47 6.31
N ASP A 96 27.84 9.06 7.09
CA ASP A 96 28.22 8.56 8.42
C ASP A 96 27.97 9.62 9.49
N THR A 97 28.42 9.39 10.72
CA THR A 97 28.11 10.25 11.87
C THR A 97 28.66 11.67 11.76
N ARG A 98 29.56 11.92 10.80
CA ARG A 98 30.05 13.25 10.44
C ARG A 98 29.03 14.06 9.65
N ASP A 99 28.01 13.42 9.10
CA ASP A 99 26.98 14.05 8.27
C ASP A 99 25.72 14.44 9.05
N SER A 100 25.63 14.00 10.31
CA SER A 100 24.45 14.21 11.15
C SER A 100 24.11 15.68 11.37
N GLY A 101 22.81 15.98 11.43
CA GLY A 101 22.32 17.22 12.01
C GLY A 101 22.63 17.28 13.52
N LYS A 102 22.95 18.46 14.04
CA LYS A 102 23.37 18.69 15.44
C LYS A 102 22.52 19.77 16.09
N GLY A 103 22.39 19.71 17.42
CA GLY A 103 21.70 20.75 18.20
C GLY A 103 20.20 20.84 17.98
N GLY A 104 19.56 19.76 17.49
CA GLY A 104 18.14 19.74 17.13
C GLY A 104 17.83 20.24 15.71
N PHE A 105 18.85 20.53 14.91
CA PHE A 105 18.71 20.93 13.51
C PHE A 105 18.91 19.76 12.55
N THR A 106 18.43 19.93 11.31
CA THR A 106 18.44 18.88 10.28
C THR A 106 19.34 19.25 9.10
N VAL A 107 19.98 18.25 8.50
CA VAL A 107 20.61 18.38 7.18
C VAL A 107 19.63 17.87 6.13
N ARG A 108 19.22 18.74 5.18
CA ARG A 108 18.17 18.47 4.19
C ARG A 108 18.75 18.39 2.79
N TYR A 109 18.54 17.29 2.09
CA TYR A 109 18.84 17.11 0.67
C TYR A 109 17.52 17.11 -0.09
N GLU A 110 17.23 18.20 -0.80
CA GLU A 110 15.92 18.43 -1.41
C GLU A 110 16.03 18.77 -2.90
N ALA A 111 15.05 18.34 -3.69
CA ALA A 111 14.92 18.83 -5.05
C ALA A 111 14.61 20.33 -5.09
N CYS A 112 15.12 21.03 -6.09
CA CYS A 112 14.60 22.37 -6.41
C CYS A 112 13.13 22.30 -6.82
N GLU A 113 12.36 23.34 -6.49
CA GLU A 113 10.93 23.41 -6.74
C GLU A 113 10.61 23.17 -8.23
N GLY A 114 9.73 22.20 -8.50
CA GLY A 114 9.33 21.83 -9.86
C GLY A 114 10.39 21.08 -10.68
N GLU A 115 11.55 20.76 -10.11
CA GLU A 115 12.62 20.02 -10.77
C GLU A 115 12.68 18.57 -10.28
N SER A 116 13.18 17.66 -11.11
CA SER A 116 13.25 16.22 -10.81
C SER A 116 14.70 15.71 -10.92
N PRO A 117 15.51 15.85 -9.87
CA PRO A 117 16.86 15.27 -9.83
C PRO A 117 16.80 13.74 -9.75
N VAL A 118 17.64 13.07 -10.54
CA VAL A 118 17.73 11.60 -10.58
C VAL A 118 19.12 11.17 -10.13
N ILE A 119 19.22 10.53 -8.96
CA ILE A 119 20.40 9.78 -8.56
C ILE A 119 20.38 8.46 -9.31
N ASN A 120 21.23 8.34 -10.33
CA ASN A 120 21.14 7.30 -11.35
C ASN A 120 22.33 6.34 -11.28
N GLY A 121 22.06 5.07 -10.96
CA GLY A 121 23.07 4.02 -10.84
C GLY A 121 23.53 3.37 -12.14
N ALA A 122 23.09 3.90 -13.30
CA ALA A 122 23.35 3.33 -14.61
C ALA A 122 24.28 4.17 -15.50
N VAL A 123 24.87 3.47 -16.46
CA VAL A 123 25.56 4.07 -17.61
C VAL A 123 24.63 4.05 -18.82
N LYS A 124 24.65 5.13 -19.62
CA LYS A 124 23.93 5.15 -20.91
C LYS A 124 24.62 4.23 -21.90
N VAL A 125 23.82 3.41 -22.58
CA VAL A 125 24.29 2.59 -23.71
C VAL A 125 24.02 3.33 -25.02
N THR A 126 25.08 3.61 -25.77
CA THR A 126 25.02 4.36 -27.04
C THR A 126 25.70 3.60 -28.17
N GLY A 127 25.54 4.06 -29.41
CA GLY A 127 26.16 3.42 -30.58
C GLY A 127 25.39 2.21 -31.09
N TRP A 128 24.07 2.19 -30.92
CA TRP A 128 23.18 1.14 -31.41
C TRP A 128 23.22 1.02 -32.93
N THR A 129 23.40 -0.21 -33.42
CA THR A 129 23.35 -0.57 -34.84
C THR A 129 22.48 -1.79 -35.05
N LYS A 130 21.79 -1.86 -36.20
CA LYS A 130 20.99 -3.04 -36.55
C LYS A 130 21.94 -4.23 -36.75
N TYR A 131 21.78 -5.29 -35.94
CA TYR A 131 22.60 -6.51 -36.02
C TYR A 131 22.00 -7.51 -37.01
N ASN A 132 20.69 -7.71 -36.96
CA ASN A 132 19.92 -8.48 -37.95
C ASN A 132 18.47 -7.96 -37.99
N ASP A 133 17.55 -8.70 -38.62
CA ASP A 133 16.15 -8.26 -38.77
C ASP A 133 15.37 -8.11 -37.46
N LYS A 134 15.81 -8.74 -36.37
CA LYS A 134 15.17 -8.67 -35.05
C LYS A 134 16.00 -7.87 -34.03
N LEU A 135 17.31 -8.07 -34.04
CA LEU A 135 18.21 -7.59 -32.99
C LEU A 135 18.95 -6.33 -33.40
N TRP A 136 19.12 -5.45 -32.41
CA TRP A 136 20.09 -4.36 -32.40
C TRP A 136 21.25 -4.70 -31.46
N ALA A 137 22.41 -4.11 -31.72
CA ALA A 137 23.60 -4.28 -30.93
C ALA A 137 24.30 -2.95 -30.63
N ALA A 138 24.86 -2.83 -29.44
CA ALA A 138 25.68 -1.69 -29.03
C ALA A 138 26.91 -2.16 -28.22
N PRO A 139 28.04 -1.43 -28.30
CA PRO A 139 29.16 -1.68 -27.40
C PRO A 139 28.78 -1.36 -25.95
N LEU A 140 29.20 -2.21 -25.02
CA LEU A 140 29.08 -1.97 -23.59
C LEU A 140 30.34 -2.51 -22.90
N ASP A 141 31.21 -1.61 -22.47
CA ASP A 141 32.45 -1.96 -21.77
C ASP A 141 32.17 -2.31 -20.31
N ARG A 142 32.04 -3.60 -20.03
CA ARG A 142 31.64 -4.15 -18.73
C ARG A 142 32.15 -5.58 -18.57
N ASP A 143 32.75 -5.91 -17.42
CA ASP A 143 33.34 -7.22 -17.13
C ASP A 143 32.42 -8.20 -16.39
N ILE A 144 31.35 -7.69 -15.78
CA ILE A 144 30.40 -8.46 -15.00
C ILE A 144 29.07 -8.60 -15.74
N LYS A 145 28.27 -9.60 -15.35
CA LYS A 145 26.95 -9.86 -15.96
C LYS A 145 26.06 -8.61 -15.87
N LEU A 146 25.25 -8.37 -16.90
CA LEU A 146 24.17 -7.39 -16.87
C LEU A 146 22.86 -8.11 -16.57
N ARG A 147 22.20 -7.77 -15.45
CA ARG A 147 20.95 -8.43 -15.02
C ARG A 147 19.69 -7.63 -15.33
N ASN A 148 19.83 -6.30 -15.36
CA ASN A 148 18.75 -5.38 -15.63
C ASN A 148 19.14 -4.45 -16.79
N LEU A 149 18.16 -4.10 -17.61
CA LEU A 149 18.31 -3.13 -18.68
C LEU A 149 17.00 -2.37 -18.79
N TYR A 150 17.06 -1.05 -18.97
CA TYR A 150 15.87 -0.23 -19.14
C TYR A 150 15.95 0.47 -20.49
N VAL A 151 14.85 0.39 -21.25
CA VAL A 151 14.72 1.03 -22.55
C VAL A 151 13.49 1.92 -22.51
N ASN A 152 13.69 3.22 -22.66
CA ASN A 152 12.67 4.27 -22.51
C ASN A 152 11.87 4.12 -21.20
N ASP A 153 12.61 4.10 -20.08
CA ASP A 153 12.06 3.99 -18.70
C ASP A 153 11.26 2.69 -18.43
N ARG A 154 11.52 1.62 -19.22
CA ARG A 154 10.83 0.34 -19.10
C ARG A 154 11.78 -0.85 -19.10
N ARG A 155 11.70 -1.68 -18.05
CA ARG A 155 12.53 -2.88 -17.84
C ARG A 155 12.44 -3.88 -19.00
N ALA A 156 13.58 -4.19 -19.61
CA ALA A 156 13.77 -5.29 -20.54
C ALA A 156 14.07 -6.60 -19.78
N ASN A 157 13.81 -7.74 -20.43
CA ASN A 157 13.98 -9.06 -19.82
C ASN A 157 15.24 -9.75 -20.33
N MET A 158 15.95 -10.49 -19.50
CA MET A 158 16.98 -11.42 -20.01
C MET A 158 16.30 -12.51 -20.84
N GLY A 159 16.85 -12.83 -22.02
CA GLY A 159 16.37 -13.97 -22.80
C GLY A 159 16.42 -15.27 -21.97
N SER A 160 15.40 -16.11 -22.10
CA SER A 160 15.23 -17.29 -21.25
C SER A 160 14.61 -18.49 -21.94
N VAL A 161 14.74 -19.68 -21.34
CA VAL A 161 14.06 -20.90 -21.79
C VAL A 161 13.58 -21.72 -20.60
N THR A 162 12.34 -22.22 -20.65
CA THR A 162 11.80 -23.14 -19.65
C THR A 162 11.94 -24.60 -20.10
N VAL A 163 12.55 -25.43 -19.24
CA VAL A 163 12.97 -26.79 -19.56
C VAL A 163 12.75 -27.74 -18.38
N GLN A 164 12.67 -29.04 -18.66
CA GLN A 164 12.58 -30.07 -17.62
C GLN A 164 13.96 -30.61 -17.26
N ALA A 165 14.36 -30.48 -16.00
CA ALA A 165 15.56 -31.08 -15.48
C ALA A 165 15.38 -32.59 -15.25
N LYS A 166 16.39 -33.37 -15.63
CA LYS A 166 16.44 -34.84 -15.53
C LYS A 166 17.05 -35.33 -14.21
N GLY A 167 17.46 -34.41 -13.32
CA GLY A 167 18.03 -34.71 -12.02
C GLY A 167 19.42 -34.10 -11.81
N GLY A 168 19.98 -34.34 -10.62
CA GLY A 168 21.32 -33.89 -10.24
C GLY A 168 22.44 -34.67 -10.95
N TYR A 169 23.59 -34.03 -11.10
CA TYR A 169 24.81 -34.61 -11.64
C TYR A 169 25.96 -34.49 -10.63
N GLY A 170 26.64 -35.61 -10.38
CA GLY A 170 27.82 -35.63 -9.51
C GLY A 170 27.55 -35.23 -8.06
N ASP A 171 28.60 -35.24 -7.26
CA ASP A 171 28.55 -34.91 -5.84
C ASP A 171 29.54 -33.78 -5.53
N TYR A 172 29.06 -32.72 -4.89
CA TYR A 172 29.88 -31.71 -4.23
C TYR A 172 29.88 -32.00 -2.72
N ASN A 173 31.06 -32.28 -2.16
CA ASN A 173 31.21 -32.66 -0.75
C ASN A 173 31.71 -31.44 0.06
N ILE A 174 31.05 -31.20 1.19
CA ILE A 174 31.37 -30.12 2.13
C ILE A 174 31.85 -30.75 3.43
N THR A 175 33.01 -30.31 3.93
CA THR A 175 33.49 -30.63 5.27
C THR A 175 33.31 -29.43 6.18
N ALA A 176 32.68 -29.62 7.34
CA ALA A 176 32.50 -28.57 8.34
C ALA A 176 33.85 -27.93 8.71
N GLY A 177 33.89 -26.61 8.76
CA GLY A 177 35.11 -25.83 9.07
C GLY A 177 36.15 -25.78 7.95
N GLN A 178 35.85 -26.28 6.73
CA GLN A 178 36.77 -26.13 5.60
C GLN A 178 36.87 -24.68 5.09
N ALA A 179 35.88 -23.84 5.41
CA ALA A 179 35.80 -22.41 5.13
C ALA A 179 34.71 -21.78 6.01
N ASP A 180 34.70 -20.44 6.11
CA ASP A 180 33.75 -19.70 6.98
C ASP A 180 32.27 -19.94 6.65
N TRP A 181 31.96 -20.29 5.40
CA TRP A 181 30.60 -20.61 4.95
C TRP A 181 30.20 -22.07 5.20
N ALA A 182 31.14 -22.97 5.55
CA ALA A 182 30.90 -24.40 5.65
C ALA A 182 30.66 -24.83 7.10
N TRP A 183 29.49 -24.52 7.66
CA TRP A 183 29.21 -24.75 9.08
C TRP A 183 28.97 -26.23 9.39
N ASP A 184 28.31 -26.94 8.47
CA ASP A 184 28.03 -28.37 8.61
C ASP A 184 28.68 -29.19 7.48
N SER A 185 28.92 -30.47 7.76
CA SER A 185 29.39 -31.42 6.74
C SER A 185 28.22 -31.98 5.96
N GLY A 186 28.36 -32.15 4.66
CA GLY A 186 27.28 -32.65 3.84
C GLY A 186 27.68 -32.89 2.39
N LYS A 187 26.69 -33.26 1.59
CA LYS A 187 26.86 -33.53 0.18
C LYS A 187 25.61 -33.09 -0.57
N LYS A 188 25.81 -32.41 -1.69
CA LYS A 188 24.75 -31.95 -2.60
C LYS A 188 25.13 -32.26 -4.04
N SER A 189 24.18 -32.14 -4.96
CA SER A 189 24.45 -32.29 -6.39
C SER A 189 25.44 -31.21 -6.83
N ASP A 190 26.39 -31.58 -7.70
CA ASP A 190 27.38 -30.65 -8.25
C ASP A 190 26.89 -29.92 -9.52
N GLY A 191 26.01 -30.57 -10.27
CA GLY A 191 25.37 -30.04 -11.47
C GLY A 191 23.94 -30.55 -11.66
N ILE A 192 23.38 -30.21 -12.83
CA ILE A 192 22.01 -30.53 -13.25
C ILE A 192 22.07 -31.14 -14.64
N VAL A 193 21.30 -32.19 -14.89
CA VAL A 193 21.19 -32.86 -16.18
C VAL A 193 19.95 -32.37 -16.92
N TYR A 194 20.12 -32.03 -18.20
CA TYR A 194 19.05 -31.76 -19.16
C TYR A 194 19.26 -32.60 -20.43
N GLY A 195 18.26 -32.70 -21.31
CA GLY A 195 18.48 -33.24 -22.65
C GLY A 195 19.21 -32.23 -23.53
N ALA A 196 20.19 -32.71 -24.31
CA ALA A 196 20.97 -31.86 -25.21
C ALA A 196 20.14 -31.22 -26.34
N GLY A 197 18.94 -31.74 -26.61
CA GLY A 197 17.99 -31.21 -27.58
C GLY A 197 16.79 -30.48 -26.98
N ASP A 198 16.72 -30.34 -25.65
CA ASP A 198 15.56 -29.74 -24.97
C ASP A 198 15.56 -28.20 -25.08
N MET A 199 16.69 -27.60 -25.49
CA MET A 199 16.86 -26.16 -25.66
C MET A 199 17.92 -25.85 -26.73
N PRO A 200 17.97 -24.61 -27.26
CA PRO A 200 19.05 -24.18 -28.13
C PRO A 200 20.43 -24.39 -27.50
N ARG A 201 21.41 -24.78 -28.32
CA ARG A 201 22.77 -25.07 -27.85
C ARG A 201 23.46 -23.79 -27.38
N ILE A 202 23.98 -23.81 -26.17
CA ILE A 202 24.75 -22.72 -25.57
C ILE A 202 26.23 -22.91 -25.94
N THR A 203 26.90 -21.83 -26.37
CA THR A 203 28.24 -21.92 -26.99
C THR A 203 29.32 -21.06 -26.32
N SER A 204 28.95 -20.13 -25.44
CA SER A 204 29.86 -19.19 -24.76
C SER A 204 29.26 -18.68 -23.46
N ASN A 205 30.06 -17.96 -22.67
CA ASN A 205 29.66 -17.32 -21.40
C ASN A 205 28.87 -18.26 -20.47
N PHE A 206 29.34 -19.50 -20.33
CA PHE A 206 28.66 -20.53 -19.53
C PHE A 206 28.52 -20.14 -18.06
N ASP A 207 29.37 -19.26 -17.57
CA ASP A 207 29.38 -18.78 -16.19
C ASP A 207 28.38 -17.63 -15.93
N ASP A 208 27.71 -17.13 -16.97
CA ASP A 208 26.68 -16.09 -16.87
C ASP A 208 25.24 -16.63 -16.83
N LEU A 209 25.05 -17.94 -16.98
CA LEU A 209 23.71 -18.51 -16.96
C LEU A 209 23.19 -18.61 -15.53
N GLU A 210 21.89 -18.43 -15.43
CA GLU A 210 21.17 -18.60 -14.17
C GLU A 210 20.03 -19.57 -14.35
N VAL A 211 19.92 -20.49 -13.40
CA VAL A 211 18.81 -21.42 -13.29
C VAL A 211 17.90 -20.93 -12.19
N VAL A 212 16.65 -20.65 -12.55
CA VAL A 212 15.58 -20.28 -11.63
C VAL A 212 14.60 -21.43 -11.51
N ASN A 213 14.27 -21.78 -10.28
CA ASN A 213 13.09 -22.57 -9.94
C ASN A 213 12.43 -22.00 -8.70
N GLY A 214 11.24 -22.52 -8.39
CA GLY A 214 10.46 -22.05 -7.28
C GLY A 214 9.57 -23.12 -6.69
N THR A 215 8.97 -22.74 -5.57
CA THR A 215 8.10 -23.52 -4.72
C THR A 215 6.78 -22.76 -4.62
N THR A 216 5.92 -23.08 -3.66
CA THR A 216 4.66 -22.36 -3.48
C THR A 216 4.90 -20.89 -3.09
N TRP A 217 5.88 -20.60 -2.22
CA TRP A 217 6.13 -19.27 -1.66
C TRP A 217 7.56 -18.73 -1.85
N ASN A 218 8.48 -19.52 -2.44
CA ASN A 218 9.88 -19.09 -2.65
C ASN A 218 10.39 -19.36 -4.07
N GLU A 219 11.36 -18.56 -4.51
CA GLU A 219 12.14 -18.80 -5.72
C GLU A 219 13.64 -18.71 -5.42
N ASN A 220 14.40 -19.51 -6.15
CA ASN A 220 15.84 -19.67 -6.00
C ASN A 220 16.56 -19.37 -7.33
N ILE A 221 17.77 -18.84 -7.23
CA ILE A 221 18.69 -18.60 -8.35
C ILE A 221 19.99 -19.33 -8.08
N VAL A 222 20.40 -20.19 -9.01
CA VAL A 222 21.73 -20.81 -9.03
C VAL A 222 22.44 -20.45 -10.32
N CYS A 223 23.65 -19.91 -10.21
CA CYS A 223 24.50 -19.64 -11.36
C CYS A 223 25.25 -20.90 -11.81
N SER A 224 25.69 -20.94 -13.06
CA SER A 224 26.59 -22.00 -13.55
C SER A 224 28.05 -21.56 -13.58
N ARG A 225 28.95 -22.54 -13.57
CA ARG A 225 30.39 -22.35 -13.80
C ARG A 225 30.85 -22.91 -15.15
N ASP A 226 30.14 -23.91 -15.67
CA ASP A 226 30.50 -24.59 -16.92
C ASP A 226 29.32 -25.44 -17.44
N ILE A 227 29.37 -25.82 -18.72
CA ILE A 227 28.44 -26.76 -19.35
C ILE A 227 29.22 -27.86 -20.08
N LYS A 228 28.77 -29.11 -19.91
CA LYS A 228 29.28 -30.27 -20.63
C LYS A 228 28.19 -30.90 -21.49
N TYR A 229 28.52 -31.24 -22.72
CA TYR A 229 27.67 -32.04 -23.59
C TYR A 229 28.24 -33.46 -23.67
N ASP A 230 27.48 -34.45 -23.21
CA ASP A 230 27.87 -35.85 -23.22
C ASP A 230 26.72 -36.71 -23.79
N GLY A 231 26.93 -37.26 -24.98
CA GLY A 231 25.89 -37.96 -25.73
C GLY A 231 24.62 -37.13 -25.91
N GLY A 232 23.49 -37.63 -25.44
CA GLY A 232 22.18 -36.96 -25.50
C GLY A 232 21.90 -36.00 -24.34
N SER A 233 22.88 -35.72 -23.48
CA SER A 233 22.71 -34.91 -22.26
C SER A 233 23.49 -33.60 -22.32
N MET A 234 22.88 -32.55 -21.76
CA MET A 234 23.56 -31.31 -21.38
C MET A 234 23.67 -31.29 -19.86
N ILE A 235 24.88 -31.20 -19.33
CA ILE A 235 25.17 -31.14 -17.90
C ILE A 235 25.60 -29.72 -17.58
N LEU A 236 24.79 -29.00 -16.80
CA LEU A 236 25.11 -27.68 -16.28
C LEU A 236 25.77 -27.85 -14.91
N LEU A 237 27.01 -27.40 -14.77
CA LEU A 237 27.73 -27.43 -13.51
C LEU A 237 27.45 -26.13 -12.75
N MET A 238 26.97 -26.21 -11.52
CA MET A 238 26.55 -25.05 -10.71
C MET A 238 27.76 -24.31 -10.15
N GLN A 239 27.73 -22.99 -9.94
CA GLN A 239 28.79 -22.35 -9.16
C GLN A 239 28.75 -22.92 -7.73
N GLN A 240 29.91 -23.35 -7.23
CA GLN A 240 30.04 -23.87 -5.87
C GLN A 240 30.92 -22.91 -5.07
N PRO A 241 30.61 -22.66 -3.79
CA PRO A 241 29.70 -23.42 -2.94
C PRO A 241 28.21 -23.02 -2.99
N TYR A 242 27.83 -21.95 -3.70
CA TYR A 242 26.46 -21.42 -3.60
C TYR A 242 25.41 -22.40 -4.13
N GLY A 243 25.72 -23.18 -5.17
CA GLY A 243 24.85 -24.24 -5.67
C GLY A 243 24.50 -25.30 -4.62
N ALA A 244 25.41 -25.60 -3.70
CA ALA A 244 25.13 -26.47 -2.56
C ALA A 244 24.30 -25.76 -1.48
N ILE A 245 24.59 -24.48 -1.19
CA ILE A 245 23.81 -23.64 -0.26
C ILE A 245 22.36 -23.53 -0.72
N ALA A 246 22.12 -23.28 -2.02
CA ALA A 246 20.78 -23.20 -2.60
C ALA A 246 19.94 -24.47 -2.40
N GLN A 247 20.57 -25.63 -2.22
CA GLN A 247 19.89 -26.90 -1.98
C GLN A 247 19.66 -27.18 -0.48
N THR A 248 20.01 -26.28 0.44
CA THR A 248 19.84 -26.48 1.90
C THR A 248 18.50 -26.05 2.49
N PRO A 249 17.78 -25.01 2.01
CA PRO A 249 16.55 -24.56 2.68
C PRO A 249 15.55 -25.70 2.87
N GLY A 250 15.03 -25.81 4.10
CA GLY A 250 14.06 -26.84 4.50
C GLY A 250 12.65 -26.60 3.97
N TRP A 251 11.68 -27.39 4.45
CA TRP A 251 10.24 -27.27 4.12
C TRP A 251 9.91 -27.25 2.61
N GLY A 252 10.81 -27.80 1.80
CA GLY A 252 10.67 -27.78 0.35
C GLY A 252 10.96 -26.43 -0.30
N ALA A 253 11.52 -25.45 0.43
CA ALA A 253 11.86 -24.12 -0.08
C ALA A 253 13.15 -24.09 -0.92
N GLY A 254 14.03 -25.08 -0.74
CA GLY A 254 15.34 -25.14 -1.39
C GLY A 254 15.28 -25.44 -2.88
N PHE A 255 16.36 -25.08 -3.57
CA PHE A 255 16.56 -25.36 -4.99
C PHE A 255 16.53 -26.87 -5.25
N SER A 256 15.62 -27.30 -6.12
CA SER A 256 15.56 -28.66 -6.63
C SER A 256 16.45 -28.83 -7.87
N THR A 257 17.14 -29.95 -8.01
CA THR A 257 17.86 -30.29 -9.27
C THR A 257 16.98 -31.04 -10.27
N GLY A 258 15.68 -31.19 -10.00
CA GLY A 258 14.69 -31.82 -10.87
C GLY A 258 13.44 -30.96 -11.00
N GLY A 259 12.61 -31.26 -12.00
CA GLY A 259 11.38 -30.53 -12.29
C GLY A 259 11.58 -29.41 -13.32
N THR A 260 10.66 -28.44 -13.32
CA THR A 260 10.66 -27.33 -14.27
C THR A 260 11.65 -26.26 -13.83
N HIS A 261 12.62 -25.96 -14.69
CA HIS A 261 13.57 -24.86 -14.51
C HIS A 261 13.42 -23.83 -15.63
N THR A 262 13.70 -22.57 -15.32
CA THR A 262 13.90 -21.54 -16.34
C THR A 262 15.36 -21.13 -16.33
N ILE A 263 16.02 -21.25 -17.48
CA ILE A 263 17.44 -20.91 -17.66
C ILE A 263 17.52 -19.58 -18.39
N TYR A 264 18.24 -18.63 -17.82
CA TYR A 264 18.37 -17.28 -18.33
C TYR A 264 19.76 -17.02 -18.93
N ASN A 265 19.79 -16.00 -19.78
CA ASN A 265 20.98 -15.26 -20.19
C ASN A 265 21.94 -16.01 -21.14
N ALA A 266 21.40 -16.56 -22.23
CA ALA A 266 22.18 -16.98 -23.39
C ALA A 266 21.72 -16.21 -24.64
N PHE A 267 22.64 -15.91 -25.55
CA PHE A 267 22.30 -15.23 -26.81
C PHE A 267 21.20 -15.95 -27.60
N SER A 268 21.24 -17.29 -27.61
CA SER A 268 20.27 -18.14 -28.29
C SER A 268 18.88 -18.14 -27.67
N PHE A 269 18.69 -17.51 -26.50
CA PHE A 269 17.40 -17.39 -25.83
C PHE A 269 16.71 -16.06 -26.07
N VAL A 270 17.34 -15.11 -26.79
CA VAL A 270 16.70 -13.85 -27.16
C VAL A 270 15.85 -14.10 -28.41
N ASP A 271 14.55 -14.33 -28.21
CA ASP A 271 13.64 -14.73 -29.27
C ASP A 271 12.38 -13.85 -29.40
N SER A 272 12.15 -12.98 -28.41
CA SER A 272 10.94 -12.15 -28.29
C SER A 272 11.26 -10.67 -28.04
N GLU A 273 10.33 -9.79 -28.43
CA GLU A 273 10.44 -8.34 -28.23
C GLU A 273 10.61 -7.99 -26.74
N GLY A 274 11.49 -7.04 -26.44
CA GLY A 274 11.82 -6.61 -25.09
C GLY A 274 12.87 -7.46 -24.39
N GLU A 275 13.42 -8.48 -25.04
CA GLU A 275 14.50 -9.30 -24.48
C GLU A 275 15.90 -8.79 -24.84
N PHE A 276 16.86 -9.00 -23.95
CA PHE A 276 18.27 -8.65 -24.15
C PHE A 276 19.23 -9.79 -23.78
N TYR A 277 20.46 -9.67 -24.30
CA TYR A 277 21.62 -10.48 -23.90
C TYR A 277 22.89 -9.62 -23.94
N PHE A 278 23.67 -9.65 -22.87
CA PHE A 278 24.99 -9.04 -22.85
C PHE A 278 26.09 -10.09 -23.04
N ASP A 279 26.83 -10.01 -24.14
CA ASP A 279 28.04 -10.81 -24.33
C ASP A 279 29.22 -10.14 -23.63
N LYS A 280 29.49 -10.56 -22.38
CA LYS A 280 30.59 -10.00 -21.58
C LYS A 280 31.99 -10.25 -22.17
N THR A 281 32.13 -11.27 -23.00
CA THR A 281 33.42 -11.59 -23.65
C THR A 281 33.64 -10.67 -24.85
N ALA A 282 32.61 -10.47 -25.66
CA ALA A 282 32.67 -9.59 -26.82
C ALA A 282 32.49 -8.09 -26.49
N LYS A 283 31.99 -7.77 -25.27
CA LYS A 283 31.59 -6.41 -24.85
C LYS A 283 30.47 -5.82 -25.71
N ILE A 284 29.51 -6.65 -26.09
CA ILE A 284 28.37 -6.26 -26.94
C ILE A 284 27.06 -6.59 -26.24
N LEU A 285 26.19 -5.58 -26.12
CA LEU A 285 24.80 -5.75 -25.70
C LEU A 285 23.91 -5.93 -26.92
N TYR A 286 23.10 -6.98 -26.91
CA TYR A 286 22.07 -7.27 -27.91
C TYR A 286 20.69 -7.03 -27.31
N TYR A 287 19.80 -6.41 -28.08
CA TYR A 287 18.42 -6.14 -27.68
C TYR A 287 17.45 -6.40 -28.82
N TYR A 288 16.31 -7.01 -28.53
CA TYR A 288 15.17 -7.11 -29.43
C TYR A 288 14.19 -5.97 -29.08
N PRO A 289 14.11 -4.88 -29.86
CA PRO A 289 13.24 -3.77 -29.54
C PRO A 289 11.77 -4.15 -29.53
N ARG A 290 10.99 -3.54 -28.62
CA ARG A 290 9.54 -3.66 -28.62
C ARG A 290 8.94 -2.86 -29.76
N SER A 291 7.75 -3.25 -30.20
CA SER A 291 6.97 -2.49 -31.17
C SER A 291 6.84 -1.03 -30.74
N GLY A 292 7.28 -0.12 -31.61
CA GLY A 292 7.29 1.33 -31.38
C GLY A 292 8.61 1.91 -30.84
N GLU A 293 9.59 1.08 -30.46
CA GLU A 293 10.90 1.56 -30.02
C GLU A 293 11.83 1.84 -31.21
N ASP A 294 12.33 3.07 -31.30
CA ASP A 294 13.37 3.47 -32.25
C ASP A 294 14.74 3.49 -31.55
N MET A 295 15.56 2.47 -31.80
CA MET A 295 16.88 2.34 -31.19
C MET A 295 17.88 3.43 -31.60
N THR A 296 17.60 4.23 -32.62
CA THR A 296 18.46 5.37 -32.97
C THR A 296 18.27 6.56 -32.02
N THR A 297 17.16 6.59 -31.29
CA THR A 297 16.81 7.65 -30.34
C THR A 297 16.46 7.15 -28.95
N ALA A 298 16.37 5.82 -28.75
CA ALA A 298 15.99 5.22 -27.48
C ALA A 298 16.95 5.60 -26.35
N ASP A 299 16.38 5.88 -25.18
CA ASP A 299 17.14 6.03 -23.95
C ASP A 299 17.37 4.65 -23.34
N VAL A 300 18.63 4.22 -23.23
CA VAL A 300 18.98 2.89 -22.76
C VAL A 300 19.94 2.96 -21.59
N GLU A 301 19.48 2.48 -20.44
CA GLU A 301 20.19 2.53 -19.15
C GLU A 301 20.62 1.12 -18.73
N ALA A 302 21.94 0.94 -18.53
CA ALA A 302 22.54 -0.27 -18.02
C ALA A 302 23.07 -0.04 -16.58
N PRO A 303 22.37 -0.54 -15.54
CA PRO A 303 22.80 -0.42 -14.15
C PRO A 303 24.20 -0.96 -13.86
N ILE A 304 24.93 -0.28 -12.98
CA ILE A 304 26.25 -0.71 -12.48
C ILE A 304 26.41 -0.54 -10.97
N ALA A 305 25.74 0.43 -10.35
CA ALA A 305 25.78 0.61 -8.90
C ALA A 305 24.80 -0.36 -8.21
N GLU A 306 25.23 -1.07 -7.16
CA GLU A 306 24.33 -1.96 -6.40
C GLU A 306 23.47 -1.21 -5.36
N GLY A 307 23.86 0.02 -5.02
CA GLY A 307 23.12 0.95 -4.17
C GLY A 307 23.49 2.38 -4.52
N LEU A 308 22.68 3.34 -4.05
CA LEU A 308 22.82 4.76 -4.38
C LEU A 308 23.14 5.61 -3.15
N ILE A 309 22.47 5.34 -2.04
CA ILE A 309 22.66 6.04 -0.76
C ILE A 309 22.87 5.00 0.33
N ASN A 310 23.91 5.21 1.13
CA ASN A 310 24.19 4.39 2.30
C ASN A 310 24.32 5.29 3.53
N ILE A 311 23.43 5.15 4.50
CA ILE A 311 23.42 5.90 5.74
C ILE A 311 23.75 4.94 6.87
N SER A 312 24.95 5.05 7.43
CA SER A 312 25.47 4.07 8.37
C SER A 312 26.16 4.74 9.55
N GLY A 313 25.56 4.56 10.73
CA GLY A 313 26.28 4.75 11.98
C GLY A 313 27.26 3.60 12.21
N SER A 314 28.05 3.70 13.27
CA SER A 314 28.98 2.63 13.64
C SER A 314 28.45 1.73 14.75
N SER A 315 27.50 2.22 15.57
CA SER A 315 26.95 1.48 16.69
C SER A 315 25.65 2.09 17.24
N THR A 316 25.03 1.44 18.22
CA THR A 316 23.88 1.95 18.98
C THR A 316 24.17 3.21 19.81
N SER A 317 25.43 3.60 19.95
CA SER A 317 25.85 4.83 20.64
C SER A 317 26.50 5.86 19.71
N ASP A 318 26.67 5.54 18.43
CA ASP A 318 27.27 6.42 17.41
C ASP A 318 26.45 6.29 16.12
N ARG A 319 25.28 6.93 16.13
CA ARG A 319 24.29 6.91 15.06
C ARG A 319 24.48 8.08 14.07
N VAL A 320 24.06 7.88 12.82
CA VAL A 320 23.76 9.03 11.94
C VAL A 320 22.44 9.63 12.37
N GLU A 321 22.35 10.96 12.46
CA GLU A 321 21.19 11.61 13.04
C GLU A 321 20.65 12.73 12.15
N ASN A 322 19.32 12.89 12.09
CA ASN A 322 18.65 14.09 11.58
C ASN A 322 19.03 14.47 10.13
N ILE A 323 18.93 13.51 9.21
CA ILE A 323 19.10 13.74 7.76
C ILE A 323 17.77 13.50 7.04
N THR A 324 17.40 14.41 6.14
CA THR A 324 16.20 14.29 5.30
C THR A 324 16.57 14.26 3.82
N PHE A 325 15.96 13.36 3.04
CA PHE A 325 15.95 13.39 1.58
C PHE A 325 14.52 13.61 1.08
N SER A 326 14.32 14.61 0.22
CA SER A 326 13.00 14.96 -0.29
C SER A 326 12.92 15.31 -1.77
N GLY A 327 11.88 14.80 -2.44
CA GLY A 327 11.61 15.09 -3.84
C GLY A 327 12.64 14.50 -4.83
N LEU A 328 13.49 13.57 -4.40
CA LEU A 328 14.54 12.99 -5.23
C LEU A 328 14.05 11.72 -5.93
N THR A 329 14.65 11.39 -7.07
CA THR A 329 14.49 10.08 -7.72
C THR A 329 15.74 9.24 -7.51
N PHE A 330 15.58 8.01 -7.01
CA PHE A 330 16.61 6.99 -6.88
C PHE A 330 16.33 5.90 -7.92
N ALA A 331 17.21 5.75 -8.91
CA ALA A 331 16.94 4.88 -10.06
C ALA A 331 18.13 4.03 -10.52
N ASN A 332 17.79 2.89 -11.12
CA ASN A 332 18.66 2.06 -11.93
C ASN A 332 19.83 1.43 -11.17
N THR A 333 19.53 0.62 -10.14
CA THR A 333 20.55 -0.19 -9.44
C THR A 333 20.66 -1.59 -10.00
N ASP A 334 21.85 -2.18 -9.85
CA ASP A 334 22.16 -3.56 -10.17
C ASP A 334 22.18 -4.44 -8.91
N TYR A 335 22.32 -5.75 -9.07
CA TYR A 335 22.64 -6.64 -7.96
C TYR A 335 23.22 -7.96 -8.47
N GLN A 336 24.51 -8.22 -8.23
CA GLN A 336 25.21 -9.42 -8.71
C GLN A 336 24.95 -10.69 -7.88
N LEU A 337 23.84 -10.73 -7.14
CA LEU A 337 23.45 -11.81 -6.23
C LEU A 337 24.42 -12.00 -5.05
N THR A 338 24.04 -12.84 -4.10
CA THR A 338 24.84 -13.11 -2.90
C THR A 338 26.11 -13.85 -3.30
N ASN A 339 27.26 -13.29 -2.92
CA ASN A 339 28.57 -13.89 -3.18
C ASN A 339 29.05 -14.69 -1.96
N VAL A 340 29.28 -15.98 -2.15
CA VAL A 340 29.94 -16.85 -1.17
C VAL A 340 31.15 -17.50 -1.82
N ALA A 341 32.34 -17.11 -1.39
CA ALA A 341 33.63 -17.63 -1.87
C ALA A 341 33.80 -17.57 -3.42
N GLY A 342 33.30 -16.51 -4.06
CA GLY A 342 33.37 -16.31 -5.52
C GLY A 342 32.25 -17.01 -6.30
N SER A 343 31.30 -17.63 -5.61
CA SER A 343 30.11 -18.25 -6.19
C SER A 343 28.90 -17.37 -5.93
N HIS A 344 28.06 -17.17 -6.95
CA HIS A 344 26.91 -16.29 -6.88
C HIS A 344 25.58 -17.06 -6.92
N GLY A 345 24.58 -16.57 -6.17
CA GLY A 345 23.21 -17.04 -6.26
C GLY A 345 22.30 -16.36 -5.24
N LYS A 346 21.04 -16.77 -5.21
CA LYS A 346 20.08 -16.31 -4.21
C LYS A 346 19.18 -17.46 -3.80
N THR A 347 19.11 -17.72 -2.50
CA THR A 347 18.21 -18.73 -1.92
C THR A 347 17.78 -18.28 -0.53
N THR A 348 16.59 -18.67 -0.12
CA THR A 348 16.06 -18.46 1.22
C THR A 348 14.93 -19.45 1.48
N CYS A 349 14.47 -19.58 2.73
CA CYS A 349 13.18 -20.19 3.02
C CYS A 349 12.01 -19.24 2.71
N GLN A 350 12.12 -17.93 2.98
CA GLN A 350 11.08 -16.92 2.75
C GLN A 350 11.64 -15.48 2.73
N ALA A 351 10.88 -14.51 2.22
CA ALA A 351 11.11 -13.06 2.32
C ALA A 351 12.39 -12.55 1.62
N ALA A 352 12.66 -11.25 1.77
CA ALA A 352 13.80 -10.53 1.16
C ALA A 352 15.13 -10.79 1.89
N GLN A 353 15.59 -12.04 1.85
CA GLN A 353 16.89 -12.43 2.37
C GLN A 353 17.59 -13.43 1.45
N SER A 354 18.84 -13.72 1.81
CA SER A 354 19.66 -14.74 1.17
C SER A 354 20.47 -15.53 2.18
N TYR A 355 20.73 -16.80 1.89
CA TYR A 355 21.64 -17.61 2.72
C TYR A 355 23.09 -17.29 2.37
N THR A 356 23.93 -17.21 3.41
CA THR A 356 25.36 -16.89 3.35
C THR A 356 26.25 -18.09 3.69
N ALA A 357 25.67 -19.17 4.23
CA ALA A 357 26.40 -20.35 4.65
C ALA A 357 25.67 -21.67 4.33
N PHE A 358 26.45 -22.74 4.17
CA PHE A 358 25.98 -24.12 4.14
C PHE A 358 25.85 -24.64 5.56
N ALA A 359 24.62 -24.91 5.97
CA ALA A 359 24.24 -25.44 7.26
C ALA A 359 23.16 -26.52 7.11
N ASP A 360 22.76 -27.14 8.22
CA ASP A 360 21.61 -28.02 8.25
C ASP A 360 20.33 -27.33 7.75
N SER A 361 19.39 -28.12 7.21
CA SER A 361 18.20 -27.60 6.55
C SER A 361 17.20 -26.93 7.50
N ASN A 362 17.36 -27.14 8.81
CA ASN A 362 16.52 -26.52 9.82
C ASN A 362 17.18 -25.24 10.33
N TRP A 363 16.94 -24.14 9.63
CA TRP A 363 17.47 -22.82 10.00
C TRP A 363 17.12 -22.33 11.42
N HIS A 364 16.10 -22.90 12.10
CA HIS A 364 15.80 -22.58 13.49
C HIS A 364 16.92 -23.02 14.43
N SER A 365 17.61 -24.11 14.09
CA SER A 365 18.73 -24.65 14.90
C SER A 365 19.90 -23.68 14.98
N LYS A 366 20.05 -22.81 13.97
CA LYS A 366 21.07 -21.75 13.89
C LYS A 366 20.49 -20.35 14.07
N LYS A 367 19.26 -20.21 14.59
CA LYS A 367 18.67 -18.90 14.88
C LYS A 367 18.73 -17.89 13.71
N TYR A 368 18.60 -18.37 12.47
CA TYR A 368 18.69 -17.54 11.25
C TYR A 368 20.06 -16.87 11.00
N GLU A 369 21.11 -17.20 11.76
CA GLU A 369 22.46 -16.64 11.62
C GLU A 369 23.03 -16.81 10.20
N MET A 370 22.59 -17.85 9.48
CA MET A 370 23.02 -18.13 8.09
C MET A 370 22.34 -17.25 7.03
N ALA A 371 21.40 -16.39 7.41
CA ALA A 371 20.63 -15.59 6.47
C ALA A 371 20.84 -14.10 6.70
N ASP A 372 20.86 -13.35 5.61
CA ASP A 372 21.09 -11.91 5.60
C ASP A 372 20.14 -11.21 4.63
N THR A 373 19.78 -9.97 4.94
CA THR A 373 19.01 -9.06 4.08
C THR A 373 19.70 -8.79 2.75
N LEU A 374 18.92 -8.40 1.74
CA LEU A 374 19.44 -8.04 0.43
C LEU A 374 19.92 -6.58 0.40
N PRO A 375 20.82 -6.21 -0.53
CA PRO A 375 21.16 -4.80 -0.78
C PRO A 375 19.95 -3.96 -1.19
N ALA A 376 20.08 -2.64 -1.09
CA ALA A 376 19.01 -1.70 -1.44
C ALA A 376 19.54 -0.46 -2.17
N ALA A 377 18.66 0.20 -2.93
CA ALA A 377 18.98 1.49 -3.54
C ALA A 377 19.27 2.56 -2.46
N VAL A 378 18.49 2.56 -1.38
CA VAL A 378 18.76 3.36 -0.18
C VAL A 378 18.86 2.43 1.03
N HIS A 379 20.04 2.34 1.63
CA HIS A 379 20.30 1.51 2.79
C HIS A 379 20.57 2.37 4.03
N ILE A 380 19.92 2.03 5.16
CA ILE A 380 19.97 2.76 6.42
C ILE A 380 20.25 1.78 7.56
N THR A 381 21.24 2.09 8.39
CA THR A 381 21.57 1.33 9.61
C THR A 381 22.18 2.24 10.67
N ASN A 382 22.02 1.89 11.95
CA ASN A 382 22.52 2.61 13.12
C ASN A 382 22.25 4.11 13.00
N SER A 383 20.97 4.49 12.94
CA SER A 383 20.55 5.84 12.57
C SER A 383 19.33 6.32 13.38
N ASP A 384 19.20 7.62 13.63
CA ASP A 384 18.10 8.24 14.38
C ASP A 384 17.52 9.45 13.64
N GLY A 385 16.21 9.50 13.44
CA GLY A 385 15.56 10.65 12.83
C GLY A 385 15.90 10.84 11.35
N ILE A 386 16.05 9.75 10.59
CA ILE A 386 16.22 9.81 9.14
C ILE A 386 14.86 9.92 8.47
N LYS A 387 14.73 10.80 7.47
CA LYS A 387 13.48 10.98 6.73
C LYS A 387 13.66 10.84 5.23
N LEU A 388 12.84 10.01 4.60
CA LEU A 388 12.69 9.89 3.16
C LEU A 388 11.27 10.31 2.79
N THR A 389 11.11 11.52 2.26
CA THR A 389 9.80 12.14 2.02
C THR A 389 9.57 12.52 0.56
N GLY A 390 8.45 12.11 -0.05
CA GLY A 390 8.11 12.59 -1.40
C GLY A 390 9.06 12.12 -2.51
N ASN A 391 9.82 11.03 -2.31
CA ASN A 391 10.80 10.55 -3.28
C ASN A 391 10.19 9.53 -4.25
N VAL A 392 10.88 9.30 -5.37
CA VAL A 392 10.63 8.17 -6.26
C VAL A 392 11.78 7.18 -6.12
N VAL A 393 11.48 5.91 -5.85
CA VAL A 393 12.47 4.82 -5.87
C VAL A 393 12.03 3.83 -6.94
N LYS A 394 12.85 3.66 -7.99
CA LYS A 394 12.48 2.78 -9.10
C LYS A 394 13.63 2.03 -9.71
N HIS A 395 13.32 0.98 -10.47
CA HIS A 395 14.29 0.30 -11.31
C HIS A 395 15.47 -0.26 -10.51
N THR A 396 15.19 -1.01 -9.44
CA THR A 396 16.25 -1.52 -8.56
C THR A 396 16.60 -2.97 -8.87
N GLY A 397 17.85 -3.34 -8.59
CA GLY A 397 18.37 -4.70 -8.74
C GLY A 397 18.10 -5.61 -7.55
N ALA A 398 17.76 -5.04 -6.40
CA ALA A 398 17.41 -5.74 -5.17
C ALA A 398 16.25 -5.00 -4.46
N ASP A 399 16.39 -4.64 -3.18
CA ASP A 399 15.37 -3.91 -2.43
C ASP A 399 15.34 -2.42 -2.83
N GLY A 400 14.21 -1.75 -2.57
CA GLY A 400 14.09 -0.30 -2.75
C GLY A 400 14.77 0.47 -1.62
N ILE A 401 14.16 0.44 -0.44
CA ILE A 401 14.62 1.10 0.78
C ILE A 401 14.77 0.04 1.87
N SER A 402 15.93 -0.03 2.53
CA SER A 402 16.16 -0.97 3.64
C SER A 402 16.65 -0.26 4.89
N MET A 403 15.97 -0.51 6.01
CA MET A 403 16.28 -0.07 7.37
C MET A 403 16.59 -1.32 8.21
N THR A 404 17.85 -1.74 8.26
CA THR A 404 18.17 -3.14 8.62
C THR A 404 18.54 -3.34 10.09
N ASN A 405 19.27 -2.42 10.69
CA ASN A 405 19.75 -2.54 12.07
C ASN A 405 19.77 -1.20 12.77
N ASP A 406 19.18 -1.12 13.97
CA ASP A 406 19.22 0.04 14.87
C ASP A 406 18.83 1.37 14.20
N VAL A 407 17.79 1.34 13.38
CA VAL A 407 17.18 2.56 12.83
C VAL A 407 16.03 2.95 13.74
N ILE A 408 16.04 4.19 14.24
CA ILE A 408 15.06 4.63 15.22
C ILE A 408 14.45 5.99 14.87
N ASN A 409 13.21 6.21 15.30
CA ASN A 409 12.45 7.46 15.14
C ASN A 409 12.48 8.03 13.71
N SER A 410 12.55 7.15 12.71
CA SER A 410 12.75 7.52 11.31
C SER A 410 11.45 7.39 10.52
N GLU A 411 11.40 8.03 9.35
CA GLU A 411 10.16 8.18 8.57
C GLU A 411 10.40 7.92 7.09
N VAL A 412 9.62 7.02 6.50
CA VAL A 412 9.51 6.82 5.06
C VAL A 412 8.09 7.18 4.67
N SER A 413 7.90 8.41 4.17
CA SER A 413 6.57 8.94 3.90
C SER A 413 6.36 9.54 2.51
N GLY A 414 5.19 9.29 1.93
CA GLY A 414 4.82 9.92 0.67
C GLY A 414 5.71 9.54 -0.51
N ASN A 415 6.35 8.37 -0.52
CA ASN A 415 7.23 7.96 -1.61
C ASN A 415 6.47 7.14 -2.66
N PHE A 416 6.90 7.22 -3.92
CA PHE A 416 6.46 6.32 -4.98
C PHE A 416 7.56 5.28 -5.25
N VAL A 417 7.31 4.03 -4.89
CA VAL A 417 8.26 2.92 -4.99
C VAL A 417 7.77 1.94 -6.07
N THR A 418 8.52 1.74 -7.14
CA THR A 418 8.02 0.95 -8.27
C THR A 418 9.08 0.21 -9.09
N ASP A 419 8.69 -0.89 -9.74
CA ASP A 419 9.57 -1.73 -10.55
C ASP A 419 10.79 -2.20 -9.74
N ILE A 420 10.50 -2.82 -8.60
CA ILE A 420 11.48 -3.30 -7.62
C ILE A 420 11.70 -4.80 -7.80
N THR A 421 12.96 -5.22 -7.87
CA THR A 421 13.32 -6.62 -8.07
C THR A 421 12.90 -7.50 -6.88
N SER A 422 13.06 -7.00 -5.66
CA SER A 422 12.79 -7.69 -4.39
C SER A 422 11.72 -6.94 -3.57
N SER A 423 11.93 -6.64 -2.28
CA SER A 423 11.01 -5.90 -1.43
C SER A 423 11.11 -4.40 -1.69
N GLY A 424 9.98 -3.70 -1.67
CA GLY A 424 9.94 -2.25 -1.82
C GLY A 424 10.58 -1.55 -0.62
N ILE A 425 10.14 -1.93 0.58
CA ILE A 425 10.65 -1.42 1.85
C ILE A 425 10.94 -2.61 2.79
N THR A 426 12.14 -2.66 3.36
CA THR A 426 12.55 -3.67 4.35
C THR A 426 12.91 -3.01 5.68
N VAL A 427 12.38 -3.52 6.80
CA VAL A 427 12.61 -3.00 8.16
C VAL A 427 13.03 -4.14 9.10
N GLY A 428 14.07 -3.89 9.90
CA GLY A 428 14.65 -4.87 10.81
C GLY A 428 15.49 -5.94 10.11
N HIS A 429 15.87 -6.96 10.88
CA HIS A 429 16.74 -8.04 10.43
C HIS A 429 16.25 -9.41 10.94
N PRO A 430 16.40 -10.51 10.17
CA PRO A 430 15.97 -11.85 10.59
C PRO A 430 16.74 -12.42 11.81
N GLN A 431 17.89 -11.85 12.16
CA GLN A 431 18.73 -12.33 13.28
C GLN A 431 18.39 -11.67 14.64
N HIS A 432 17.59 -10.59 14.66
CA HIS A 432 17.27 -9.85 15.90
C HIS A 432 16.27 -10.57 16.83
N ILE A 433 16.46 -11.87 17.06
CA ILE A 433 15.70 -12.64 18.05
C ILE A 433 16.01 -12.11 19.45
N TYR A 434 17.31 -11.92 19.73
CA TYR A 434 17.84 -11.30 20.92
C TYR A 434 18.77 -10.16 20.48
N ILE A 435 19.01 -9.19 21.36
CA ILE A 435 19.94 -8.09 21.07
C ILE A 435 21.16 -8.24 21.98
N GLY A 436 22.35 -8.23 21.38
CA GLY A 436 23.63 -8.31 22.08
C GLY A 436 24.01 -9.72 22.50
N ASP A 437 23.50 -10.75 21.85
CA ASP A 437 23.85 -12.16 22.11
C ASP A 437 24.97 -12.71 21.21
N ALA A 438 25.58 -11.85 20.38
CA ALA A 438 26.80 -12.17 19.67
C ALA A 438 27.91 -12.68 20.62
N ALA A 439 28.44 -13.85 20.30
CA ALA A 439 29.40 -14.57 21.12
C ALA A 439 30.44 -15.30 20.24
N PRO A 440 31.63 -15.67 20.77
CA PRO A 440 32.65 -16.36 19.97
C PRO A 440 32.26 -17.73 19.40
N ASN A 441 31.11 -18.28 19.82
CA ASN A 441 30.65 -19.63 19.48
C ASN A 441 29.32 -19.63 18.69
N ASN A 442 28.83 -18.46 18.26
CA ASN A 442 27.73 -18.34 17.30
C ASN A 442 28.19 -17.52 16.08
N HIS A 443 27.30 -17.38 15.11
CA HIS A 443 27.56 -16.70 13.84
C HIS A 443 26.73 -15.42 13.67
N GLU A 444 26.39 -14.76 14.78
CA GLU A 444 25.66 -13.49 14.74
C GLU A 444 26.38 -12.45 13.88
N LYS A 445 25.63 -11.81 12.99
CA LYS A 445 26.15 -10.79 12.07
C LYS A 445 26.63 -9.54 12.80
N PHE A 446 25.90 -9.13 13.83
CA PHE A 446 26.12 -7.85 14.50
C PHE A 446 26.88 -8.03 15.81
N PRO A 447 28.02 -7.36 16.00
CA PRO A 447 28.71 -7.36 17.28
C PRO A 447 27.88 -6.71 18.41
N VAL A 448 28.19 -7.09 19.66
CA VAL A 448 27.60 -6.46 20.85
C VAL A 448 27.81 -4.94 20.83
N GLY A 449 26.72 -4.19 20.99
CA GLY A 449 26.71 -2.73 20.97
C GLY A 449 26.52 -2.11 19.58
N VAL A 450 26.68 -2.90 18.51
CA VAL A 450 26.31 -2.51 17.13
C VAL A 450 24.87 -2.92 16.83
N GLU A 451 24.49 -4.11 17.29
CA GLU A 451 23.15 -4.65 17.14
C GLU A 451 22.10 -3.84 17.90
N GLY A 452 21.01 -3.48 17.22
CA GLY A 452 19.86 -2.81 17.82
C GLY A 452 18.60 -3.03 17.02
N ILE A 453 17.46 -2.99 17.70
CA ILE A 453 16.16 -3.19 17.07
C ILE A 453 15.73 -1.93 16.31
N CYS A 454 15.12 -2.08 15.13
CA CYS A 454 14.47 -0.95 14.48
C CYS A 454 13.24 -0.54 15.27
N LYS A 455 13.10 0.75 15.57
CA LYS A 455 12.17 1.20 16.61
C LYS A 455 11.54 2.57 16.38
N ASN A 456 10.24 2.66 16.63
CA ASN A 456 9.45 3.90 16.49
C ASN A 456 9.49 4.49 15.07
N ASP A 457 9.68 3.64 14.06
CA ASP A 457 9.73 4.08 12.68
C ASP A 457 8.33 4.17 12.08
N LEU A 458 8.13 5.14 11.20
CA LEU A 458 6.86 5.40 10.52
C LEU A 458 6.99 5.21 9.01
N ILE A 459 6.27 4.22 8.48
CA ILE A 459 6.15 3.94 7.06
C ILE A 459 4.73 4.30 6.62
N THR A 460 4.55 5.46 5.98
CA THR A 460 3.19 5.98 5.74
C THR A 460 2.98 6.70 4.42
N GLN A 461 1.76 6.71 3.90
CA GLN A 461 1.40 7.47 2.70
C GLN A 461 2.22 7.10 1.44
N ASN A 462 2.88 5.93 1.43
CA ASN A 462 3.66 5.50 0.29
C ASN A 462 2.76 4.79 -0.74
N LEU A 463 3.07 4.98 -2.02
CA LEU A 463 2.52 4.20 -3.11
C LEU A 463 3.58 3.19 -3.57
N LEU A 464 3.30 1.91 -3.39
CA LEU A 464 4.15 0.80 -3.84
C LEU A 464 3.45 0.08 -4.99
N TYR A 465 4.05 0.07 -6.18
CA TYR A 465 3.45 -0.51 -7.38
C TYR A 465 4.44 -1.37 -8.15
N ASP A 466 4.07 -2.58 -8.55
CA ASP A 466 4.97 -3.51 -9.26
C ASP A 466 6.21 -3.86 -8.41
N ILE A 467 5.99 -4.67 -7.36
CA ILE A 467 7.03 -5.12 -6.43
C ILE A 467 7.28 -6.61 -6.57
N SER A 468 8.55 -7.01 -6.41
CA SER A 468 9.04 -8.37 -6.66
C SER A 468 8.81 -8.80 -8.12
N VAL A 469 9.24 -7.96 -9.06
CA VAL A 469 8.89 -8.13 -10.49
C VAL A 469 9.74 -9.16 -11.23
N VAL A 470 10.89 -9.55 -10.67
CA VAL A 470 11.86 -10.43 -11.34
C VAL A 470 11.76 -11.87 -10.82
N HIS A 471 11.84 -12.84 -11.73
CA HIS A 471 11.94 -14.25 -11.38
C HIS A 471 13.21 -14.57 -10.59
N GLY A 472 13.08 -15.40 -9.56
CA GLY A 472 14.11 -15.64 -8.54
C GLY A 472 13.89 -14.84 -7.25
N PHE A 473 13.07 -13.79 -7.29
CA PHE A 473 12.78 -12.91 -6.16
C PHE A 473 11.32 -12.93 -5.72
N GLY A 474 10.50 -13.86 -6.23
CA GLY A 474 9.05 -13.86 -6.05
C GLY A 474 8.56 -13.92 -4.60
N GLY A 475 9.35 -14.47 -3.67
CA GLY A 475 8.95 -14.64 -2.25
C GLY A 475 9.08 -13.39 -1.38
N CYS A 476 9.10 -12.19 -1.97
CA CYS A 476 9.30 -10.92 -1.26
C CYS A 476 8.01 -10.09 -1.22
N ALA A 477 7.79 -9.37 -0.11
CA ALA A 477 6.61 -8.54 0.11
C ALA A 477 6.79 -7.14 -0.50
N ALA A 478 5.73 -6.33 -0.58
CA ALA A 478 5.94 -4.90 -0.82
C ALA A 478 6.63 -4.22 0.37
N ILE A 479 6.18 -4.55 1.59
CA ILE A 479 6.79 -4.11 2.84
C ILE A 479 7.12 -5.34 3.67
N THR A 480 8.39 -5.54 3.99
CA THR A 480 8.88 -6.62 4.88
C THR A 480 9.38 -6.02 6.18
N ALA A 481 8.74 -6.33 7.30
CA ALA A 481 9.23 -6.04 8.63
C ALA A 481 9.56 -7.35 9.36
N TYR A 482 10.83 -7.53 9.74
CA TYR A 482 11.31 -8.68 10.51
C TYR A 482 10.96 -8.51 12.00
N TYR A 483 11.92 -8.67 12.91
CA TYR A 483 11.77 -8.24 14.30
C TYR A 483 11.83 -6.71 14.35
N ALA A 484 10.80 -6.08 14.91
CA ALA A 484 10.67 -4.62 15.03
C ALA A 484 9.86 -4.22 16.27
N ASP A 485 10.17 -3.07 16.88
CA ASP A 485 9.51 -2.53 18.07
C ASP A 485 8.80 -1.21 17.73
N SER A 486 7.48 -1.13 17.96
CA SER A 486 6.74 0.13 17.78
C SER A 486 6.78 0.71 16.35
N VAL A 487 6.98 -0.14 15.33
CA VAL A 487 6.97 0.29 13.92
C VAL A 487 5.54 0.42 13.43
N LYS A 488 5.26 1.52 12.73
CA LYS A 488 3.92 1.86 12.23
C LYS A 488 3.91 1.88 10.71
N ILE A 489 3.13 0.97 10.13
CA ILE A 489 2.87 0.87 8.69
C ILE A 489 1.45 1.37 8.46
N LEU A 490 1.30 2.64 8.08
CA LEU A 490 0.01 3.34 8.08
C LEU A 490 -0.34 3.89 6.71
N SER A 491 -1.56 3.66 6.22
CA SER A 491 -2.09 4.43 5.08
C SER A 491 -1.24 4.33 3.80
N ASN A 492 -0.59 3.19 3.57
CA ASN A 492 0.13 2.92 2.32
C ASN A 492 -0.81 2.29 1.29
N THR A 493 -0.60 2.60 0.01
CA THR A 493 -1.26 1.89 -1.10
C THR A 493 -0.25 0.97 -1.74
N ILE A 494 -0.52 -0.33 -1.72
CA ILE A 494 0.29 -1.39 -2.32
C ILE A 494 -0.52 -2.01 -3.45
N GLU A 495 0.03 -2.06 -4.65
CA GLU A 495 -0.64 -2.66 -5.79
C GLU A 495 0.33 -3.52 -6.62
N LYS A 496 -0.15 -4.70 -7.03
CA LYS A 496 0.54 -5.60 -7.95
C LYS A 496 1.87 -6.13 -7.40
N THR A 497 1.76 -7.08 -6.46
CA THR A 497 2.91 -7.78 -5.87
C THR A 497 2.96 -9.23 -6.35
N ALA A 498 4.16 -9.79 -6.50
CA ALA A 498 4.31 -11.21 -6.83
C ALA A 498 3.82 -12.14 -5.71
N TYR A 499 3.97 -11.71 -4.45
CA TYR A 499 3.59 -12.45 -3.24
C TYR A 499 2.72 -11.57 -2.32
N ASN A 500 2.89 -11.59 -1.00
CA ASN A 500 2.08 -10.79 -0.08
C ASN A 500 2.33 -9.27 -0.19
N GLY A 501 1.40 -8.48 0.34
CA GLY A 501 1.52 -7.03 0.39
C GLY A 501 2.42 -6.59 1.55
N ILE A 502 2.03 -6.96 2.77
CA ILE A 502 2.75 -6.62 4.00
C ILE A 502 3.11 -7.90 4.75
N HIS A 503 4.38 -8.05 5.10
CA HIS A 503 4.92 -9.09 5.98
C HIS A 503 5.36 -8.42 7.29
N LEU A 504 4.87 -8.89 8.44
CA LEU A 504 5.33 -8.45 9.76
C LEU A 504 5.73 -9.62 10.67
N GLY A 505 6.86 -9.45 11.36
CA GLY A 505 7.38 -10.41 12.31
C GLY A 505 8.26 -11.47 11.66
N TRP A 506 8.92 -12.27 12.50
CA TRP A 506 9.82 -13.31 12.05
C TRP A 506 9.88 -14.45 13.06
N GLY A 507 10.34 -15.62 12.62
CA GLY A 507 10.82 -16.66 13.52
C GLY A 507 10.11 -18.00 13.52
N TRP A 508 8.97 -18.20 12.82
CA TRP A 508 8.29 -19.51 12.67
C TRP A 508 8.12 -20.28 13.99
N CYS A 509 8.04 -19.56 15.12
CA CYS A 509 7.82 -20.11 16.45
C CYS A 509 7.71 -18.96 17.47
N ASN A 510 7.41 -19.31 18.73
CA ASN A 510 7.49 -18.38 19.84
C ASN A 510 8.80 -18.52 20.61
N PHE A 511 9.73 -17.59 20.38
CA PHE A 511 10.87 -17.37 21.26
C PHE A 511 10.40 -16.69 22.54
N LYS A 512 9.87 -17.45 23.51
CA LYS A 512 9.11 -16.94 24.67
C LYS A 512 9.84 -15.86 25.50
N ASP A 513 11.16 -15.84 25.48
CA ASP A 513 12.03 -14.87 26.17
C ASP A 513 12.49 -13.70 25.30
N SER A 514 12.21 -13.72 23.99
CA SER A 514 12.45 -12.60 23.08
C SER A 514 11.49 -11.44 23.36
N THR A 515 12.01 -10.22 23.28
CA THR A 515 11.27 -8.96 23.49
C THR A 515 11.40 -8.00 22.31
N THR A 516 11.90 -8.48 21.16
CA THR A 516 12.34 -7.65 20.04
C THR A 516 11.24 -7.33 19.04
N CYS A 517 10.20 -8.15 18.94
CA CYS A 517 9.01 -7.85 18.14
C CYS A 517 7.82 -7.50 19.04
N ARG A 518 7.32 -6.27 19.00
CA ARG A 518 6.18 -5.81 19.81
C ARG A 518 5.64 -4.44 19.37
N ASP A 519 4.45 -4.12 19.83
CA ASP A 519 3.83 -2.78 19.77
C ASP A 519 3.72 -2.21 18.34
N ASN A 520 3.74 -3.08 17.32
CA ASN A 520 3.71 -2.67 15.91
C ASN A 520 2.29 -2.35 15.45
N MET A 521 2.17 -1.58 14.36
CA MET A 521 0.86 -1.24 13.79
C MET A 521 0.82 -1.43 12.28
N ILE A 522 -0.23 -2.08 11.78
CA ILE A 522 -0.59 -2.13 10.35
C ILE A 522 -2.02 -1.63 10.21
N CYS A 523 -2.19 -0.32 9.99
CA CYS A 523 -3.54 0.26 9.93
C CYS A 523 -3.77 1.12 8.71
N TYR A 524 -5.03 1.18 8.26
CA TYR A 524 -5.45 2.02 7.13
C TYR A 524 -4.72 1.70 5.82
N ASN A 525 -4.03 0.57 5.67
CA ASN A 525 -3.35 0.27 4.41
C ASN A 525 -4.33 -0.26 3.37
N ARG A 526 -4.03 -0.01 2.10
CA ARG A 526 -4.75 -0.58 0.97
C ARG A 526 -3.84 -1.51 0.19
N VAL A 527 -4.21 -2.78 0.09
CA VAL A 527 -3.45 -3.81 -0.63
C VAL A 527 -4.28 -4.34 -1.79
N ILE A 528 -3.78 -4.24 -3.02
CA ILE A 528 -4.52 -4.50 -4.25
C ILE A 528 -3.73 -5.49 -5.12
N ASN A 529 -4.38 -6.57 -5.56
CA ASN A 529 -3.80 -7.54 -6.49
C ASN A 529 -2.44 -8.08 -5.99
N SER A 530 -2.43 -8.65 -4.79
CA SER A 530 -1.29 -9.41 -4.27
C SER A 530 -1.38 -10.90 -4.66
N LEU A 531 -0.27 -11.62 -4.53
CA LEU A 531 -0.14 -13.05 -4.89
C LEU A 531 -0.31 -13.32 -6.39
N ASN A 532 0.15 -12.40 -7.24
CA ASN A 532 0.02 -12.56 -8.70
C ASN A 532 0.91 -13.69 -9.27
N ARG A 533 1.85 -14.22 -8.48
CA ARG A 533 2.84 -15.19 -8.94
C ARG A 533 3.06 -16.33 -7.94
N LEU A 534 3.38 -15.99 -6.69
CA LEU A 534 3.55 -16.96 -5.61
C LEU A 534 2.35 -16.94 -4.65
N HIS A 535 2.15 -18.06 -3.98
CA HIS A 535 0.97 -18.37 -3.16
C HIS A 535 1.42 -18.82 -1.76
N ASP A 536 0.50 -19.27 -0.91
CA ASP A 536 0.73 -19.55 0.51
C ASP A 536 0.94 -18.25 1.32
N SER A 537 0.05 -17.28 1.09
CA SER A 537 0.01 -16.03 1.84
C SER A 537 -1.33 -15.32 1.72
N GLY A 538 -1.44 -14.15 2.34
CA GLY A 538 -2.53 -13.21 2.14
C GLY A 538 -2.05 -11.78 1.85
N GLY A 539 -2.98 -10.83 1.83
CA GLY A 539 -2.64 -9.42 1.62
C GLY A 539 -1.77 -8.88 2.76
N ILE A 540 -2.10 -9.28 3.99
CA ILE A 540 -1.30 -9.06 5.20
C ILE A 540 -0.90 -10.44 5.76
N TYR A 541 0.37 -10.57 6.07
CA TYR A 541 1.00 -11.78 6.59
C TYR A 541 1.75 -11.47 7.89
N THR A 542 1.53 -12.26 8.92
CA THR A 542 2.26 -12.16 10.19
C THR A 542 2.91 -13.47 10.58
N ILE A 543 4.02 -13.39 11.31
CA ILE A 543 4.69 -14.58 11.85
C ILE A 543 5.46 -14.30 13.14
N GLY A 544 5.48 -15.25 14.07
CA GLY A 544 6.12 -15.11 15.39
C GLY A 544 5.35 -14.25 16.40
N GLN A 545 5.77 -14.28 17.67
CA GLN A 545 5.10 -13.51 18.73
C GLN A 545 5.36 -12.00 18.60
N MET A 546 4.34 -11.18 18.85
CA MET A 546 4.45 -9.73 18.71
C MET A 546 3.47 -8.98 19.63
N PRO A 547 3.64 -9.05 20.97
CA PRO A 547 2.70 -8.47 21.93
C PRO A 547 2.45 -6.98 21.70
N GLY A 548 1.19 -6.57 21.86
CA GLY A 548 0.77 -5.17 21.70
C GLY A 548 0.60 -4.74 20.24
N THR A 549 0.77 -5.65 19.28
CA THR A 549 0.62 -5.34 17.86
C THR A 549 -0.85 -5.22 17.45
N VAL A 550 -1.16 -4.21 16.65
CA VAL A 550 -2.51 -3.89 16.18
C VAL A 550 -2.57 -3.86 14.64
N ILE A 551 -3.59 -4.50 14.06
CA ILE A 551 -3.79 -4.61 12.60
C ILE A 551 -5.24 -4.26 12.27
N ASN A 552 -5.52 -2.98 12.03
CA ASN A 552 -6.90 -2.51 11.94
C ASN A 552 -7.23 -1.70 10.69
N GLU A 553 -8.48 -1.78 10.24
CA GLU A 553 -9.04 -0.87 9.24
C GLU A 553 -8.27 -0.86 7.91
N ASN A 554 -7.71 -2.01 7.52
CA ASN A 554 -7.08 -2.19 6.21
C ASN A 554 -8.10 -2.63 5.16
N TYR A 555 -7.85 -2.26 3.90
CA TYR A 555 -8.64 -2.70 2.75
C TYR A 555 -7.82 -3.57 1.82
N ILE A 556 -8.20 -4.84 1.69
CA ILE A 556 -7.54 -5.83 0.84
C ILE A 556 -8.43 -6.15 -0.35
N GLN A 557 -7.89 -6.05 -1.56
CA GLN A 557 -8.60 -6.28 -2.81
C GLN A 557 -7.83 -7.24 -3.71
N GLY A 558 -8.55 -8.14 -4.38
CA GLY A 558 -7.99 -8.90 -5.51
C GLY A 558 -7.06 -10.04 -5.11
N ILE A 559 -7.21 -10.64 -3.93
CA ILE A 559 -6.55 -11.92 -3.63
C ILE A 559 -7.11 -13.01 -4.58
N PRO A 560 -6.25 -13.70 -5.34
CA PRO A 560 -6.68 -14.65 -6.35
C PRO A 560 -7.24 -15.94 -5.75
N ALA A 561 -7.94 -16.71 -6.59
CA ALA A 561 -8.39 -18.05 -6.23
C ALA A 561 -7.22 -18.96 -5.86
N ALA A 562 -7.44 -19.86 -4.91
CA ALA A 562 -6.47 -20.90 -4.58
C ALA A 562 -6.33 -21.89 -5.73
N GLY A 563 -5.08 -22.25 -6.04
CA GLY A 563 -4.75 -23.32 -6.97
C GLY A 563 -4.61 -24.67 -6.27
N SER A 564 -4.46 -25.74 -7.05
CA SER A 564 -4.10 -27.06 -6.49
C SER A 564 -2.71 -26.97 -5.86
N PHE A 565 -2.61 -27.20 -4.54
CA PHE A 565 -1.37 -27.06 -3.74
C PHE A 565 -0.81 -25.62 -3.68
N GLN A 566 -1.63 -24.62 -3.98
CA GLN A 566 -1.27 -23.20 -3.96
C GLN A 566 -2.35 -22.43 -3.19
N PRO A 567 -2.37 -22.55 -1.85
CA PRO A 567 -3.41 -21.92 -1.05
C PRO A 567 -3.28 -20.39 -1.09
N THR A 568 -4.41 -19.71 -0.97
CA THR A 568 -4.45 -18.24 -0.85
C THR A 568 -5.33 -17.84 0.31
N TYR A 569 -4.97 -16.75 0.97
CA TYR A 569 -5.61 -16.27 2.18
C TYR A 569 -5.96 -14.78 2.05
N GLY A 570 -7.02 -14.32 2.72
CA GLY A 570 -7.25 -12.88 2.86
C GLY A 570 -6.25 -12.27 3.84
N LEU A 571 -6.35 -12.68 5.10
CA LEU A 571 -5.42 -12.40 6.19
C LEU A 571 -4.68 -13.70 6.55
N HIS A 572 -3.36 -13.64 6.70
CA HIS A 572 -2.54 -14.82 7.01
C HIS A 572 -1.74 -14.65 8.29
N ASN A 573 -2.30 -15.14 9.40
CA ASN A 573 -1.59 -15.26 10.66
C ASN A 573 -0.88 -16.61 10.73
N ASP A 574 0.42 -16.62 10.43
CA ASP A 574 1.22 -17.83 10.27
C ASP A 574 1.97 -18.22 11.57
N GLU A 575 2.79 -19.27 11.52
CA GLU A 575 3.44 -19.96 12.63
C GLU A 575 4.02 -19.02 13.71
N GLY A 576 3.60 -19.24 14.95
CA GLY A 576 4.01 -18.45 16.10
C GLY A 576 3.32 -17.09 16.21
N THR A 577 2.44 -16.68 15.29
CA THR A 577 1.67 -15.45 15.48
C THR A 577 0.93 -15.49 16.82
N ALA A 578 1.18 -14.49 17.67
CA ALA A 578 0.60 -14.42 19.00
C ALA A 578 0.54 -12.99 19.54
N TYR A 579 -0.45 -12.75 20.40
CA TYR A 579 -0.66 -11.49 21.14
C TYR A 579 -0.94 -10.28 20.24
N ILE A 580 -1.72 -10.49 19.18
CA ILE A 580 -2.16 -9.43 18.27
C ILE A 580 -3.64 -9.13 18.43
N GLU A 581 -3.99 -7.89 18.08
CA GLU A 581 -5.36 -7.45 17.85
C GLU A 581 -5.52 -7.08 16.37
N GLU A 582 -6.46 -7.72 15.68
CA GLU A 582 -6.69 -7.53 14.25
C GLU A 582 -8.18 -7.32 13.96
N ASN A 583 -8.60 -6.08 13.73
CA ASN A 583 -10.03 -5.76 13.65
C ASN A 583 -10.42 -4.91 12.45
N ASP A 584 -11.71 -4.94 12.10
CA ASP A 584 -12.31 -3.97 11.18
C ASP A 584 -11.64 -3.95 9.79
N ASN A 585 -11.08 -5.08 9.34
CA ASN A 585 -10.48 -5.19 8.01
C ASN A 585 -11.55 -5.54 6.96
N VAL A 586 -11.48 -4.91 5.79
CA VAL A 586 -12.39 -5.13 4.66
C VAL A 586 -11.67 -5.90 3.55
N LEU A 587 -12.25 -7.00 3.09
CA LEU A 587 -11.64 -7.96 2.18
C LEU A 587 -12.53 -8.20 0.95
N GLU A 588 -12.15 -7.63 -0.17
CA GLU A 588 -12.74 -7.92 -1.48
C GLU A 588 -11.89 -8.95 -2.23
N ILE A 589 -12.14 -10.23 -1.95
CA ILE A 589 -11.28 -11.34 -2.37
C ILE A 589 -12.05 -12.39 -3.18
N SER A 590 -11.32 -13.27 -3.87
CA SER A 590 -11.93 -14.36 -4.63
C SER A 590 -12.80 -15.26 -3.74
N PRO A 591 -14.01 -15.69 -4.18
CA PRO A 591 -14.80 -16.67 -3.45
C PRO A 591 -14.10 -18.05 -3.37
N ASN A 592 -13.04 -18.25 -4.15
CA ASN A 592 -12.27 -19.48 -4.25
C ASN A 592 -10.91 -19.41 -3.52
N VAL A 593 -10.70 -18.47 -2.60
CA VAL A 593 -9.57 -18.55 -1.65
C VAL A 593 -9.66 -19.80 -0.78
N THR A 594 -8.54 -20.20 -0.15
CA THR A 594 -8.52 -21.29 0.83
C THR A 594 -9.19 -20.84 2.12
N TYR A 595 -8.75 -19.73 2.71
CA TYR A 595 -9.38 -19.12 3.88
C TYR A 595 -9.48 -17.60 3.73
N THR A 596 -10.55 -17.01 4.24
CA THR A 596 -10.67 -15.56 4.43
C THR A 596 -9.65 -15.10 5.47
N ILE A 597 -9.58 -15.81 6.59
CA ILE A 597 -8.57 -15.63 7.64
C ILE A 597 -7.91 -16.98 7.87
N ASN A 598 -6.59 -17.07 7.64
CA ASN A 598 -5.85 -18.25 8.05
C ASN A 598 -5.42 -18.09 9.50
N CYS A 599 -5.99 -18.94 10.36
CA CYS A 599 -5.73 -18.99 11.78
C CYS A 599 -5.78 -20.42 12.29
N GLU A 600 -5.22 -21.37 11.54
CA GLU A 600 -5.26 -22.81 11.89
C GLU A 600 -4.57 -23.14 13.23
N ASP A 601 -5.02 -24.18 13.93
CA ASP A 601 -4.42 -24.70 15.17
C ASP A 601 -3.14 -25.53 14.91
N TYR A 602 -2.15 -24.90 14.28
CA TYR A 602 -0.81 -25.42 14.03
C TYR A 602 0.24 -24.34 14.33
N GLY A 603 1.45 -24.75 14.70
CA GLY A 603 2.57 -23.81 14.78
C GLY A 603 2.51 -22.84 15.97
N GLN A 604 2.03 -23.28 17.13
CA GLN A 604 2.05 -22.50 18.39
C GLN A 604 1.30 -21.14 18.39
N LYS A 605 0.45 -20.87 17.39
CA LYS A 605 -0.38 -19.65 17.37
C LYS A 605 -1.32 -19.60 18.58
N HIS A 606 -1.47 -18.44 19.21
CA HIS A 606 -2.37 -18.27 20.36
C HIS A 606 -2.64 -16.80 20.70
N HIS A 607 -3.64 -16.53 21.55
CA HIS A 607 -3.94 -15.18 22.03
C HIS A 607 -4.16 -14.17 20.88
N LEU A 608 -4.83 -14.60 19.82
CA LEU A 608 -5.27 -13.72 18.73
C LEU A 608 -6.62 -13.13 19.09
N THR A 609 -6.78 -11.81 18.95
CA THR A 609 -8.10 -11.16 19.00
C THR A 609 -8.42 -10.64 17.62
N ILE A 610 -9.28 -11.34 16.88
CA ILE A 610 -9.64 -10.99 15.51
C ILE A 610 -11.15 -10.78 15.41
N LEU A 611 -11.60 -9.53 15.29
CA LEU A 611 -13.02 -9.19 15.36
C LEU A 611 -13.45 -8.37 14.15
N ARG A 612 -14.72 -8.48 13.75
CA ARG A 612 -15.32 -7.61 12.72
C ARG A 612 -14.52 -7.57 11.40
N THR A 613 -14.10 -8.74 10.90
CA THR A 613 -13.57 -8.84 9.54
C THR A 613 -14.75 -8.89 8.56
N TYR A 614 -14.77 -7.98 7.58
CA TYR A 614 -15.79 -7.90 6.55
C TYR A 614 -15.23 -8.46 5.25
N ALA A 615 -15.90 -9.40 4.61
CA ALA A 615 -15.34 -10.07 3.43
C ALA A 615 -16.39 -10.49 2.40
N THR A 616 -15.99 -10.63 1.15
CA THR A 616 -16.84 -11.21 0.09
C THR A 616 -17.12 -12.70 0.25
N VAL A 617 -16.39 -13.38 1.15
CA VAL A 617 -16.51 -14.81 1.39
C VAL A 617 -16.18 -15.16 2.84
N ARG A 618 -16.82 -16.19 3.37
CA ARG A 618 -16.54 -16.77 4.69
C ARG A 618 -15.91 -18.15 4.52
N LYS A 619 -14.60 -18.24 4.76
CA LYS A 619 -13.86 -19.49 4.89
C LYS A 619 -12.87 -19.38 6.04
N MET A 620 -12.97 -20.27 7.01
CA MET A 620 -12.15 -20.23 8.22
C MET A 620 -11.52 -21.59 8.48
N GLY A 621 -10.29 -21.57 9.00
CA GLY A 621 -9.64 -22.72 9.60
C GLY A 621 -10.13 -22.96 11.03
N LYS A 622 -9.49 -23.91 11.73
CA LYS A 622 -9.74 -24.13 13.16
C LYS A 622 -9.03 -23.06 13.99
N ASN A 623 -9.76 -22.33 14.83
CA ASN A 623 -9.18 -21.29 15.69
C ASN A 623 -8.05 -21.81 16.59
N PRO A 624 -6.98 -21.03 16.82
CA PRO A 624 -5.90 -21.41 17.72
C PRO A 624 -6.33 -21.29 19.20
N PRO A 625 -5.58 -21.90 20.13
CA PRO A 625 -5.81 -21.79 21.57
C PRO A 625 -5.82 -20.34 22.07
N ASP A 626 -6.56 -20.10 23.16
CA ASP A 626 -6.62 -18.82 23.87
C ASP A 626 -6.97 -17.61 22.98
N SER A 627 -7.57 -17.85 21.82
CA SER A 627 -7.87 -16.82 20.81
C SER A 627 -9.37 -16.53 20.74
N ARG A 628 -9.73 -15.28 20.50
CA ARG A 628 -11.09 -14.82 20.24
C ARG A 628 -11.16 -14.34 18.79
N ILE A 629 -11.77 -15.14 17.93
CA ILE A 629 -11.86 -14.89 16.49
C ILE A 629 -13.33 -14.97 16.09
N ASP A 630 -13.87 -13.85 15.61
CA ASP A 630 -15.20 -13.81 15.01
C ASP A 630 -15.13 -14.42 13.61
N ASP A 631 -16.19 -15.10 13.20
CA ASP A 631 -16.32 -15.45 11.80
C ASP A 631 -16.44 -14.17 10.93
N PRO A 632 -15.91 -14.17 9.70
CA PRO A 632 -16.09 -13.05 8.78
C PRO A 632 -17.56 -12.73 8.52
N ILE A 633 -17.88 -11.43 8.53
CA ILE A 633 -19.17 -10.87 8.14
C ILE A 633 -19.18 -10.80 6.61
N VAL A 634 -20.09 -11.52 5.97
CA VAL A 634 -20.07 -11.71 4.51
C VAL A 634 -20.89 -10.65 3.79
N VAL A 635 -20.29 -9.99 2.80
CA VAL A 635 -20.94 -9.10 1.84
C VAL A 635 -20.56 -9.58 0.43
N SER A 636 -21.31 -10.57 -0.06
CA SER A 636 -20.91 -11.40 -1.21
C SER A 636 -20.90 -10.66 -2.56
N ASP A 637 -21.67 -9.58 -2.68
CA ASP A 637 -21.74 -8.73 -3.87
C ASP A 637 -20.80 -7.54 -3.83
N ASN A 638 -19.97 -7.41 -2.77
CA ASN A 638 -19.02 -6.32 -2.50
C ASN A 638 -19.62 -4.92 -2.27
N VAL A 639 -20.94 -4.79 -2.07
CA VAL A 639 -21.59 -3.49 -1.84
C VAL A 639 -21.62 -3.20 -0.34
N TRP A 640 -20.64 -2.42 0.13
CA TRP A 640 -20.41 -2.20 1.56
C TRP A 640 -21.39 -1.21 2.18
N ALA A 641 -21.90 -1.51 3.38
CA ALA A 641 -22.60 -0.51 4.18
C ALA A 641 -21.66 0.65 4.56
N MET A 642 -22.24 1.81 4.89
CA MET A 642 -21.50 3.05 5.12
C MET A 642 -20.28 2.93 6.06
N PRO A 643 -20.32 2.20 7.19
CA PRO A 643 -19.14 2.05 8.05
C PRO A 643 -17.96 1.35 7.35
N GLN A 644 -18.21 0.27 6.61
CA GLN A 644 -17.17 -0.47 5.88
C GLN A 644 -16.69 0.32 4.65
N TYR A 645 -17.60 1.01 3.97
CA TYR A 645 -17.23 1.95 2.91
C TYR A 645 -16.29 3.03 3.42
N ARG A 646 -16.50 3.59 4.62
CA ARG A 646 -15.59 4.57 5.23
C ARG A 646 -14.20 3.99 5.51
N ILE A 647 -14.09 2.71 5.87
CA ILE A 647 -12.80 2.02 6.00
C ILE A 647 -12.10 1.96 4.63
N CYS A 648 -12.81 1.52 3.58
CA CYS A 648 -12.28 1.51 2.22
C CYS A 648 -11.87 2.93 1.75
N LEU A 649 -12.69 3.94 2.07
CA LEU A 649 -12.45 5.34 1.74
C LEU A 649 -11.22 5.90 2.44
N ASN A 650 -10.98 5.55 3.69
CA ASN A 650 -9.85 6.06 4.47
C ASN A 650 -8.55 5.27 4.27
N SER A 651 -8.63 4.10 3.61
CA SER A 651 -7.46 3.24 3.38
C SER A 651 -6.51 3.75 2.27
N GLY A 652 -5.21 3.55 2.45
CA GLY A 652 -4.17 3.95 1.50
C GLY A 652 -3.88 5.45 1.53
N ILE A 653 -3.17 5.93 0.50
CA ILE A 653 -2.71 7.32 0.43
C ILE A 653 -3.89 8.30 0.50
N SER A 654 -3.77 9.40 1.23
CA SER A 654 -4.82 10.41 1.35
C SER A 654 -4.83 11.39 0.17
N ASP A 655 -5.82 12.30 0.15
CA ASP A 655 -5.98 13.32 -0.89
C ASP A 655 -4.74 14.21 -1.06
N GLU A 656 -4.05 14.52 0.04
CA GLU A 656 -2.80 15.32 0.04
C GLU A 656 -1.69 14.65 -0.79
N TYR A 657 -1.70 13.32 -0.88
CA TYR A 657 -0.70 12.52 -1.58
C TYR A 657 -1.21 12.00 -2.92
N ARG A 658 -2.37 12.45 -3.40
CA ARG A 658 -2.95 12.02 -4.69
C ARG A 658 -2.01 12.22 -5.86
N SER A 659 -1.17 13.26 -5.84
CA SER A 659 -0.20 13.57 -6.89
C SER A 659 0.86 12.47 -7.10
N LEU A 660 1.11 11.63 -6.09
CA LEU A 660 2.01 10.46 -6.22
C LEU A 660 1.45 9.40 -7.16
N MET A 661 0.13 9.28 -7.25
CA MET A 661 -0.53 8.22 -8.00
C MET A 661 -0.65 8.60 -9.48
N PRO A 662 0.01 7.88 -10.39
CA PRO A 662 -0.09 8.20 -11.81
C PRO A 662 -1.55 8.10 -12.29
N LEU A 663 -1.98 9.01 -13.18
CA LEU A 663 -3.36 9.03 -13.70
C LEU A 663 -3.75 7.76 -14.46
N TRP A 664 -2.77 7.05 -15.03
CA TRP A 664 -3.00 5.77 -15.70
C TRP A 664 -3.24 4.61 -14.73
N LEU A 665 -2.82 4.74 -13.47
CA LEU A 665 -2.95 3.68 -12.46
C LEU A 665 -4.37 3.64 -11.90
N LYS A 666 -4.94 4.81 -11.59
CA LYS A 666 -6.29 4.93 -11.03
C LYS A 666 -7.01 6.13 -11.63
N SER A 667 -8.22 5.88 -12.14
CA SER A 667 -9.09 6.93 -12.66
C SER A 667 -9.49 7.92 -11.54
N ALA A 668 -9.86 9.15 -11.90
CA ALA A 668 -10.33 10.12 -10.91
C ALA A 668 -11.60 9.64 -10.19
N ALA A 669 -12.53 9.01 -10.91
CA ALA A 669 -13.75 8.47 -10.34
C ALA A 669 -13.51 7.29 -9.38
N ASP A 670 -12.58 6.38 -9.69
CA ASP A 670 -12.22 5.27 -8.77
C ASP A 670 -11.36 5.72 -7.60
N TYR A 671 -10.71 6.88 -7.71
CA TYR A 671 -10.08 7.52 -6.57
C TYR A 671 -11.14 8.16 -5.67
N ALA A 672 -12.05 8.97 -6.24
CA ALA A 672 -13.16 9.60 -5.51
C ALA A 672 -14.06 8.57 -4.81
N PHE A 673 -14.35 7.46 -5.51
CA PHE A 673 -15.24 6.38 -5.08
C PHE A 673 -14.51 5.02 -5.07
N PRO A 674 -13.81 4.70 -3.98
CA PRO A 674 -12.82 3.62 -3.96
C PRO A 674 -13.36 2.21 -3.80
N ALA A 675 -14.64 2.04 -3.43
CA ALA A 675 -15.30 0.77 -3.21
C ALA A 675 -16.80 0.92 -3.45
N SER A 676 -17.50 -0.18 -3.75
CA SER A 676 -18.96 -0.15 -3.89
C SER A 676 -19.62 0.12 -2.53
N CYS A 677 -20.74 0.83 -2.52
CA CYS A 677 -21.38 1.28 -1.28
C CYS A 677 -22.91 1.15 -1.34
N ALA A 678 -23.52 0.75 -0.23
CA ALA A 678 -24.95 0.92 0.03
C ALA A 678 -25.16 2.16 0.91
N ALA A 679 -26.06 3.04 0.50
CA ALA A 679 -26.42 4.26 1.23
C ALA A 679 -27.92 4.57 1.12
N ALA A 680 -28.43 5.42 2.00
CA ALA A 680 -29.82 5.87 1.91
C ALA A 680 -30.01 6.93 0.80
N CYS A 681 -31.21 7.05 0.25
CA CYS A 681 -31.52 8.13 -0.69
C CYS A 681 -31.54 9.48 0.03
N GLY A 682 -30.99 10.52 -0.60
CA GLY A 682 -30.89 11.87 -0.01
C GLY A 682 -29.82 12.05 1.09
N ASP A 683 -29.08 10.99 1.44
CA ASP A 683 -28.02 10.98 2.46
C ASP A 683 -26.72 11.63 1.96
N LYS A 684 -25.76 11.86 2.87
CA LYS A 684 -24.43 12.41 2.56
C LYS A 684 -23.41 11.28 2.38
N LEU A 685 -23.04 11.02 1.13
CA LEU A 685 -21.97 10.07 0.79
C LEU A 685 -20.60 10.77 0.88
N PRO A 686 -19.70 10.37 1.78
CA PRO A 686 -18.33 10.88 1.78
C PRO A 686 -17.58 10.37 0.54
N VAL A 687 -16.77 11.21 -0.08
CA VAL A 687 -15.94 10.86 -1.26
C VAL A 687 -14.57 11.50 -1.13
N ARG A 688 -13.56 10.93 -1.78
CA ARG A 688 -12.23 11.55 -1.85
C ARG A 688 -12.25 12.78 -2.76
N LYS A 689 -11.39 13.75 -2.45
CA LYS A 689 -11.30 14.98 -3.23
C LYS A 689 -10.63 14.73 -4.58
N VAL A 690 -11.18 15.35 -5.62
CA VAL A 690 -10.67 15.31 -6.99
C VAL A 690 -10.85 16.67 -7.66
N ASP A 691 -10.12 16.89 -8.74
CA ASP A 691 -10.35 18.06 -9.60
C ASP A 691 -11.66 17.92 -10.38
N GLY A 692 -12.32 19.05 -10.63
CA GLY A 692 -13.55 19.11 -11.43
C GLY A 692 -14.83 18.97 -10.59
N THR A 693 -15.84 18.31 -11.17
CA THR A 693 -17.16 18.09 -10.55
C THR A 693 -17.44 16.60 -10.43
N VAL A 694 -17.89 16.18 -9.26
CA VAL A 694 -18.32 14.80 -8.99
C VAL A 694 -19.84 14.71 -9.19
N TRP A 695 -20.28 13.67 -9.86
CA TRP A 695 -21.70 13.38 -10.13
C TRP A 695 -22.04 11.97 -9.68
N ILE A 696 -23.19 11.79 -9.01
CA ILE A 696 -23.84 10.49 -8.90
C ILE A 696 -24.92 10.45 -9.97
N ALA A 697 -24.84 9.46 -10.86
CA ALA A 697 -25.80 9.30 -11.95
C ALA A 697 -25.95 7.82 -12.35
N PRO A 698 -27.06 7.43 -13.01
CA PRO A 698 -27.24 6.07 -13.51
C PRO A 698 -26.10 5.63 -14.44
N ASP A 699 -25.85 4.32 -14.51
CA ASP A 699 -24.85 3.79 -15.43
C ASP A 699 -25.23 4.09 -16.89
N GLY A 700 -24.26 4.50 -17.71
CA GLY A 700 -24.48 4.88 -19.10
C GLY A 700 -24.98 6.30 -19.35
N THR A 701 -25.02 7.16 -18.33
CA THR A 701 -25.39 8.58 -18.46
C THR A 701 -24.43 9.33 -19.37
N ASP A 702 -24.96 10.02 -20.39
CA ASP A 702 -24.23 10.84 -21.36
C ASP A 702 -24.59 12.34 -21.28
N SER A 703 -25.65 12.68 -20.54
CA SER A 703 -26.13 14.05 -20.32
C SER A 703 -26.45 14.28 -18.84
N PHE A 704 -25.75 15.22 -18.21
CA PHE A 704 -25.81 15.46 -16.77
C PHE A 704 -26.71 16.63 -16.42
N ARG A 705 -27.70 16.40 -15.55
CA ARG A 705 -28.59 17.42 -14.97
C ARG A 705 -28.86 17.06 -13.52
N ALA A 706 -28.91 18.04 -12.63
CA ALA A 706 -29.33 17.78 -11.25
C ALA A 706 -30.84 17.47 -11.23
N GLY A 707 -31.24 16.51 -10.42
CA GLY A 707 -32.61 16.01 -10.31
C GLY A 707 -32.74 14.97 -9.20
N SER A 708 -33.88 14.32 -9.13
CA SER A 708 -34.17 13.26 -8.16
C SER A 708 -33.32 12.00 -8.38
N ASP A 709 -32.89 11.76 -9.62
CA ASP A 709 -32.07 10.64 -10.09
C ASP A 709 -30.58 10.97 -10.27
N MET A 710 -30.18 12.22 -10.05
CA MET A 710 -28.81 12.68 -10.30
C MET A 710 -28.43 13.86 -9.41
N THR A 711 -27.31 13.73 -8.71
CA THR A 711 -26.76 14.80 -7.86
C THR A 711 -25.34 15.15 -8.28
N LYS A 712 -24.88 16.33 -7.86
CA LYS A 712 -23.55 16.82 -8.15
C LYS A 712 -22.95 17.52 -6.94
N ALA A 713 -21.63 17.52 -6.86
CA ALA A 713 -20.86 18.31 -5.92
C ALA A 713 -19.56 18.79 -6.60
N ARG A 714 -18.96 19.86 -6.07
CA ARG A 714 -17.59 20.19 -6.45
C ARG A 714 -16.68 19.03 -6.06
N GLY A 715 -15.71 18.67 -6.89
CA GLY A 715 -14.78 17.58 -6.58
C GLY A 715 -13.96 17.83 -5.31
N SER A 716 -13.80 19.09 -4.89
CA SER A 716 -13.15 19.47 -3.65
C SER A 716 -14.02 19.33 -2.38
N ALA A 717 -15.31 18.98 -2.51
CA ALA A 717 -16.27 19.01 -1.40
C ALA A 717 -16.00 17.91 -0.35
N GLY A 718 -15.40 16.78 -0.72
CA GLY A 718 -15.18 15.65 0.19
C GLY A 718 -16.44 14.84 0.54
N SER A 719 -17.60 15.26 0.04
CA SER A 719 -18.87 14.54 0.13
C SER A 719 -19.82 14.99 -0.97
N ILE A 720 -20.85 14.19 -1.24
CA ILE A 720 -21.91 14.47 -2.20
C ILE A 720 -23.24 13.93 -1.67
N LYS A 721 -24.33 14.70 -1.83
CA LYS A 721 -25.68 14.24 -1.51
C LYS A 721 -26.07 13.11 -2.47
N THR A 722 -26.63 12.01 -1.98
CA THR A 722 -27.11 10.92 -2.82
C THR A 722 -28.45 11.30 -3.49
N PRO A 723 -28.74 10.80 -4.71
CA PRO A 723 -30.07 10.89 -5.31
C PRO A 723 -31.20 10.52 -4.35
N SER A 724 -32.37 11.14 -4.54
CA SER A 724 -33.58 10.85 -3.76
C SER A 724 -34.36 9.65 -4.30
N GLU A 725 -33.98 9.12 -5.47
CA GLU A 725 -34.57 7.91 -6.06
C GLU A 725 -33.72 6.68 -5.78
N GLU A 726 -34.38 5.59 -5.37
CA GLU A 726 -33.74 4.28 -5.20
C GLU A 726 -33.18 3.76 -6.53
N GLY A 727 -32.05 3.06 -6.47
CA GLY A 727 -31.43 2.48 -7.67
C GLY A 727 -29.93 2.24 -7.53
N GLU A 728 -29.33 1.73 -8.60
CA GLU A 728 -27.87 1.58 -8.72
C GLU A 728 -27.29 2.69 -9.58
N TYR A 729 -26.26 3.35 -9.03
CA TYR A 729 -25.62 4.52 -9.59
C TYR A 729 -24.12 4.32 -9.75
N ARG A 730 -23.50 5.22 -10.52
CA ARG A 730 -22.06 5.36 -10.69
C ARG A 730 -21.62 6.74 -10.28
N ILE A 731 -20.35 6.85 -9.88
CA ILE A 731 -19.70 8.15 -9.71
C ILE A 731 -19.01 8.54 -11.02
N TYR A 732 -19.28 9.74 -11.49
CA TYR A 732 -18.61 10.35 -12.65
C TYR A 732 -17.81 11.57 -12.20
N VAL A 733 -16.64 11.77 -12.80
CA VAL A 733 -15.85 13.00 -12.64
C VAL A 733 -15.82 13.73 -13.97
N LEU A 734 -16.26 14.98 -13.96
CA LEU A 734 -16.32 15.86 -15.12
C LEU A 734 -15.34 17.03 -14.95
N ASP A 735 -14.74 17.49 -16.04
CA ASP A 735 -13.92 18.70 -16.03
C ASP A 735 -14.77 19.99 -15.96
N ALA A 736 -14.11 21.15 -15.97
CA ALA A 736 -14.75 22.46 -15.90
C ALA A 736 -15.65 22.77 -17.11
N ASP A 737 -15.44 22.11 -18.25
CA ASP A 737 -16.24 22.25 -19.47
C ASP A 737 -17.43 21.27 -19.51
N GLY A 738 -17.58 20.42 -18.48
CA GLY A 738 -18.64 19.43 -18.35
C GLY A 738 -18.37 18.14 -19.12
N LYS A 739 -17.13 17.88 -19.54
CA LYS A 739 -16.76 16.63 -20.22
C LYS A 739 -16.40 15.55 -19.20
N VAL A 740 -16.95 14.35 -19.37
CA VAL A 740 -16.64 13.18 -18.55
C VAL A 740 -15.17 12.81 -18.70
N GLN A 741 -14.43 12.86 -17.59
CA GLN A 741 -13.05 12.42 -17.48
C GLN A 741 -12.97 10.93 -17.15
N SER A 742 -13.83 10.46 -16.23
CA SER A 742 -13.89 9.07 -15.81
C SER A 742 -15.22 8.70 -15.16
N LYS A 743 -15.48 7.40 -15.07
CA LYS A 743 -16.62 6.76 -14.41
C LYS A 743 -16.09 5.68 -13.47
N SER A 744 -16.67 5.53 -12.28
CA SER A 744 -16.27 4.51 -11.32
C SER A 744 -16.56 3.09 -11.84
N SER A 745 -15.66 2.16 -11.54
CA SER A 745 -15.88 0.72 -11.69
C SER A 745 -16.78 0.16 -10.59
N HIS A 746 -16.85 0.85 -9.44
CA HIS A 746 -17.70 0.50 -8.30
C HIS A 746 -19.13 1.04 -8.47
N ILE A 747 -20.09 0.42 -7.78
CA ILE A 747 -21.50 0.82 -7.78
C ILE A 747 -21.90 1.46 -6.46
N LEU A 748 -22.84 2.42 -6.52
CA LEU A 748 -23.54 2.95 -5.36
C LEU A 748 -24.98 2.44 -5.41
N ARG A 749 -25.41 1.66 -4.43
CA ARG A 749 -26.80 1.18 -4.31
C ARG A 749 -27.54 2.07 -3.31
N LEU A 750 -28.63 2.68 -3.77
CA LEU A 750 -29.47 3.54 -2.95
C LEU A 750 -30.82 2.87 -2.67
N SER A 751 -31.22 2.92 -1.40
CA SER A 751 -32.50 2.42 -0.91
C SER A 751 -33.08 3.38 0.14
N GLY A 752 -34.40 3.38 0.30
CA GLY A 752 -35.11 4.14 1.33
C GLY A 752 -35.27 5.64 1.05
N ASN A 753 -36.48 6.17 1.24
CA ASN A 753 -36.71 7.61 1.32
C ASN A 753 -36.22 8.14 2.69
N SER A 754 -35.80 9.40 2.72
CA SER A 754 -35.17 10.13 3.83
C SER A 754 -36.03 10.36 5.09
N SER A 755 -36.82 9.38 5.53
CA SER A 755 -37.80 9.57 6.61
C SER A 755 -37.71 8.55 7.78
N GLY A 756 -36.69 7.68 7.81
CA GLY A 756 -36.37 6.85 8.98
C GLY A 756 -35.26 5.83 8.72
N ASP A 757 -34.45 5.51 9.76
CA ASP A 757 -33.40 4.49 9.68
C ASP A 757 -34.01 3.12 9.30
N VAL A 758 -33.45 2.48 8.28
CA VAL A 758 -33.77 1.11 7.91
C VAL A 758 -33.12 0.16 8.92
N ILE A 759 -33.91 -0.77 9.45
CA ILE A 759 -33.48 -1.76 10.42
C ILE A 759 -33.64 -3.15 9.79
N GLU A 760 -32.52 -3.85 9.62
CA GLU A 760 -32.49 -5.19 9.08
C GLU A 760 -33.30 -6.15 9.98
N ALA A 761 -34.15 -6.98 9.38
CA ALA A 761 -35.05 -7.83 10.15
C ALA A 761 -34.28 -8.91 10.92
N GLU A 762 -33.18 -9.40 10.36
CA GLU A 762 -32.30 -10.39 10.96
C GLU A 762 -31.45 -9.83 12.11
N SER A 763 -31.37 -8.49 12.25
CA SER A 763 -30.70 -7.85 13.37
C SER A 763 -31.53 -7.83 14.67
N CYS A 764 -32.64 -8.57 14.70
CA CYS A 764 -33.55 -8.64 15.84
C CYS A 764 -32.85 -9.08 17.14
N ASP A 765 -33.20 -8.41 18.24
CA ASP A 765 -32.74 -8.72 19.60
C ASP A 765 -33.47 -9.94 20.18
N TYR A 766 -34.72 -10.15 19.75
CA TYR A 766 -35.60 -11.22 20.20
C TYR A 766 -36.16 -11.98 19.01
N LYS A 767 -36.24 -13.31 19.09
CA LYS A 767 -36.86 -14.13 18.03
C LYS A 767 -37.42 -15.47 18.53
N SER A 768 -38.40 -16.00 17.81
CA SER A 768 -38.92 -17.35 17.99
C SER A 768 -39.38 -17.94 16.65
N GLY A 769 -38.94 -19.18 16.37
CA GLY A 769 -39.42 -20.01 15.26
C GLY A 769 -38.86 -19.72 13.86
N ILE A 770 -38.21 -18.57 13.67
CA ILE A 770 -37.61 -18.15 12.39
C ILE A 770 -36.18 -18.67 12.18
N ASP A 771 -35.71 -18.64 10.93
CA ASP A 771 -34.29 -18.76 10.56
C ASP A 771 -33.91 -17.66 9.54
N VAL A 772 -32.64 -17.57 9.16
CA VAL A 772 -32.16 -16.60 8.18
C VAL A 772 -31.69 -17.27 6.89
N GLU A 773 -31.89 -16.62 5.75
CA GLU A 773 -31.33 -17.05 4.46
C GLU A 773 -30.68 -15.90 3.69
N ASN A 774 -30.02 -16.20 2.57
CA ASN A 774 -29.41 -15.15 1.73
C ASN A 774 -30.50 -14.36 1.01
N CYS A 775 -30.44 -13.03 1.14
CA CYS A 775 -31.36 -12.12 0.49
C CYS A 775 -30.87 -11.73 -0.92
N SER A 776 -31.77 -11.75 -1.90
CA SER A 776 -31.47 -11.36 -3.29
C SER A 776 -31.16 -9.87 -3.45
N GLU A 777 -31.48 -9.02 -2.46
CA GLU A 777 -31.09 -7.60 -2.40
C GLU A 777 -29.74 -7.36 -1.69
N GLY A 778 -29.06 -8.45 -1.31
CA GLY A 778 -27.81 -8.43 -0.52
C GLY A 778 -28.07 -8.72 0.96
N GLY A 779 -27.05 -9.21 1.67
CA GLY A 779 -27.18 -9.58 3.09
C GLY A 779 -28.00 -10.86 3.32
N SER A 780 -28.70 -10.90 4.45
CA SER A 780 -29.60 -11.98 4.84
C SER A 780 -31.03 -11.45 5.00
N ASP A 781 -32.02 -12.33 4.99
CA ASP A 781 -33.40 -12.00 5.35
C ASP A 781 -33.95 -12.97 6.40
N VAL A 782 -34.98 -12.55 7.14
CA VAL A 782 -35.73 -13.43 8.05
C VAL A 782 -36.67 -14.29 7.22
N ALA A 783 -36.47 -15.59 7.27
CA ALA A 783 -37.17 -16.59 6.48
C ALA A 783 -37.71 -17.72 7.36
N TYR A 784 -38.34 -18.70 6.71
CA TYR A 784 -38.97 -19.86 7.36
C TYR A 784 -40.02 -19.49 8.41
N ILE A 785 -40.64 -18.31 8.26
CA ILE A 785 -41.65 -17.77 9.18
C ILE A 785 -42.92 -18.63 9.15
N GLU A 786 -43.33 -19.15 10.31
CA GLU A 786 -44.59 -19.87 10.51
C GLU A 786 -45.58 -19.08 11.39
N ASN A 787 -46.82 -19.57 11.48
CA ASN A 787 -47.84 -18.93 12.30
C ASN A 787 -47.50 -18.98 13.80
N GLY A 788 -47.40 -17.80 14.41
CA GLY A 788 -47.09 -17.63 15.84
C GLY A 788 -45.66 -17.20 16.11
N ASP A 789 -44.80 -17.22 15.09
CA ASP A 789 -43.42 -16.76 15.17
C ASP A 789 -43.34 -15.24 15.35
N TYR A 790 -42.20 -14.79 15.84
CA TYR A 790 -41.96 -13.36 16.01
C TYR A 790 -40.47 -13.00 15.95
N ILE A 791 -40.23 -11.74 15.64
CA ILE A 791 -38.97 -11.03 15.86
C ILE A 791 -39.26 -9.78 16.71
N GLY A 792 -38.27 -9.28 17.45
CA GLY A 792 -38.41 -8.08 18.26
C GLY A 792 -37.10 -7.30 18.40
N PHE A 793 -37.25 -6.00 18.66
CA PHE A 793 -36.17 -5.01 18.66
C PHE A 793 -36.26 -4.16 19.92
N LYS A 794 -35.12 -3.87 20.52
CA LYS A 794 -35.04 -3.20 21.81
C LYS A 794 -34.94 -1.68 21.67
N ASP A 795 -35.56 -0.95 22.60
CA ASP A 795 -35.36 0.51 22.80
C ASP A 795 -35.67 1.38 21.56
N ILE A 796 -36.67 1.02 20.76
CA ILE A 796 -37.10 1.77 19.57
C ILE A 796 -37.95 2.98 19.96
N ASP A 797 -37.54 4.18 19.52
CA ASP A 797 -38.32 5.41 19.71
C ASP A 797 -39.39 5.54 18.62
N LEU A 798 -40.66 5.45 19.03
CA LEU A 798 -41.82 5.56 18.16
C LEU A 798 -42.48 6.94 18.18
N THR A 799 -41.84 7.93 18.82
CA THR A 799 -42.34 9.32 18.80
C THR A 799 -42.53 9.81 17.37
N ASP A 800 -43.72 10.36 17.09
CA ASP A 800 -44.16 10.87 15.78
C ASP A 800 -44.17 9.85 14.63
N VAL A 801 -44.10 8.55 14.95
CA VAL A 801 -44.26 7.46 13.97
C VAL A 801 -45.74 7.11 13.83
N SER A 802 -46.25 7.20 12.60
CA SER A 802 -47.65 6.83 12.29
C SER A 802 -47.75 5.59 11.39
N THR A 803 -46.64 5.21 10.77
CA THR A 803 -46.55 4.09 9.83
C THR A 803 -45.22 3.36 10.01
N VAL A 804 -45.22 2.05 9.82
CA VAL A 804 -44.01 1.23 9.78
C VAL A 804 -43.98 0.49 8.44
N ASP A 805 -42.90 0.69 7.68
CA ASP A 805 -42.69 0.02 6.41
C ASP A 805 -41.92 -1.28 6.61
N PHE A 806 -42.26 -2.30 5.82
CA PHE A 806 -41.60 -3.60 5.81
C PHE A 806 -41.23 -3.98 4.38
N ARG A 807 -39.98 -4.37 4.13
CA ARG A 807 -39.54 -4.96 2.87
C ARG A 807 -39.75 -6.46 2.92
N MET A 808 -40.72 -6.95 2.15
CA MET A 808 -41.21 -8.32 2.31
C MET A 808 -41.17 -9.09 0.99
N GLY A 809 -40.91 -10.39 1.09
CA GLY A 809 -41.00 -11.37 -0.01
C GLY A 809 -42.09 -12.40 0.30
N SER A 810 -43.10 -12.54 -0.55
CA SER A 810 -44.22 -13.44 -0.29
C SER A 810 -44.69 -14.15 -1.56
N ASN A 811 -44.74 -15.49 -1.48
CA ASN A 811 -45.30 -16.35 -2.53
C ASN A 811 -46.85 -16.46 -2.48
N GLY A 812 -47.50 -15.61 -1.67
CA GLY A 812 -48.96 -15.46 -1.66
C GLY A 812 -49.74 -16.33 -0.68
N ALA A 813 -49.12 -16.81 0.40
CA ALA A 813 -49.85 -17.39 1.52
C ALA A 813 -50.74 -16.33 2.21
N GLU A 814 -51.91 -16.72 2.71
CA GLU A 814 -52.72 -15.83 3.55
C GLU A 814 -52.02 -15.62 4.90
N ALA A 815 -51.49 -14.42 5.10
CA ALA A 815 -50.72 -14.07 6.29
C ALA A 815 -50.92 -12.61 6.69
N ALA A 816 -50.67 -12.32 7.97
CA ALA A 816 -50.72 -10.99 8.55
C ALA A 816 -49.55 -10.77 9.50
N LEU A 817 -49.16 -9.51 9.65
CA LEU A 817 -48.13 -9.04 10.57
C LEU A 817 -48.78 -8.14 11.61
N GLU A 818 -48.50 -8.40 12.88
CA GLU A 818 -48.92 -7.59 14.01
C GLU A 818 -47.73 -6.84 14.61
N VAL A 819 -47.87 -5.54 14.84
CA VAL A 819 -46.88 -4.70 15.55
C VAL A 819 -47.31 -4.54 17.00
N ARG A 820 -46.49 -5.00 17.93
CA ARG A 820 -46.78 -5.05 19.37
C ARG A 820 -45.69 -4.40 20.20
N LEU A 821 -46.07 -3.85 21.35
CA LEU A 821 -45.16 -3.20 22.29
C LEU A 821 -44.81 -4.10 23.48
N ASP A 822 -43.55 -4.03 23.90
CA ASP A 822 -42.92 -4.56 25.11
C ASP A 822 -42.89 -6.09 25.27
N ALA A 823 -43.76 -6.82 24.57
CA ALA A 823 -43.77 -8.29 24.52
C ALA A 823 -44.47 -8.82 23.25
N PRO A 824 -44.22 -10.08 22.84
CA PRO A 824 -44.94 -10.71 21.72
C PRO A 824 -46.45 -10.83 21.93
N ASP A 825 -46.94 -10.85 23.17
CA ASP A 825 -48.36 -10.81 23.52
C ASP A 825 -48.81 -9.44 24.10
N GLY A 826 -47.93 -8.44 24.01
CA GLY A 826 -48.13 -7.09 24.52
C GLY A 826 -49.12 -6.25 23.70
N LYS A 827 -49.16 -4.94 23.95
CA LYS A 827 -50.16 -4.04 23.35
C LYS A 827 -50.02 -4.05 21.82
N LEU A 828 -51.08 -4.49 21.11
CA LEU A 828 -51.18 -4.38 19.66
C LEU A 828 -51.37 -2.92 19.27
N ILE A 829 -50.47 -2.41 18.44
CA ILE A 829 -50.52 -1.03 17.94
C ILE A 829 -50.66 -0.97 16.42
N GLY A 830 -50.35 -2.03 15.68
CA GLY A 830 -50.55 -2.08 14.23
C GLY A 830 -50.85 -3.48 13.75
N LYS A 831 -51.60 -3.59 12.65
CA LYS A 831 -51.84 -4.86 11.97
C LYS A 831 -51.98 -4.63 10.47
N MET A 832 -51.30 -5.46 9.68
CA MET A 832 -51.32 -5.44 8.22
C MET A 832 -51.49 -6.86 7.67
N ASP A 833 -52.32 -7.00 6.64
CA ASP A 833 -52.34 -8.22 5.81
C ASP A 833 -51.17 -8.18 4.82
N VAL A 834 -50.41 -9.26 4.71
CA VAL A 834 -49.23 -9.34 3.84
C VAL A 834 -49.67 -9.71 2.43
N LYS A 835 -49.36 -8.84 1.47
CA LYS A 835 -49.67 -9.07 0.05
C LYS A 835 -48.59 -9.90 -0.62
N SER A 836 -48.99 -10.71 -1.60
CA SER A 836 -48.05 -11.44 -2.45
C SER A 836 -47.15 -10.48 -3.24
N THR A 837 -45.88 -10.81 -3.33
CA THR A 837 -44.88 -10.10 -4.15
C THR A 837 -44.46 -10.88 -5.39
N GLY A 838 -44.98 -12.10 -5.58
CA GLY A 838 -44.67 -12.96 -6.72
C GLY A 838 -43.51 -13.94 -6.49
N GLY A 839 -42.91 -13.96 -5.30
CA GLY A 839 -41.87 -14.93 -4.93
C GLY A 839 -41.23 -14.61 -3.58
N TRP A 840 -40.57 -15.61 -2.96
CA TRP A 840 -39.89 -15.50 -1.67
C TRP A 840 -38.75 -14.48 -1.65
N GLN A 841 -38.08 -14.34 -2.79
CA GLN A 841 -36.93 -13.46 -3.00
C GLN A 841 -37.25 -12.35 -4.02
N THR A 842 -38.53 -11.99 -4.14
CA THR A 842 -39.03 -10.85 -4.92
C THR A 842 -39.62 -9.84 -3.96
N TRP A 843 -39.00 -8.67 -3.86
CA TRP A 843 -39.23 -7.77 -2.72
C TRP A 843 -40.13 -6.60 -3.08
N ASN A 844 -41.05 -6.27 -2.18
CA ASN A 844 -41.85 -5.05 -2.23
C ASN A 844 -42.02 -4.49 -0.83
N THR A 845 -42.00 -3.16 -0.72
CA THR A 845 -42.21 -2.46 0.54
C THR A 845 -43.71 -2.32 0.81
N GLN A 846 -44.14 -2.80 1.98
CA GLN A 846 -45.54 -2.76 2.43
C GLN A 846 -45.62 -2.04 3.77
N SER A 847 -46.61 -1.15 3.90
CA SER A 847 -46.74 -0.24 5.03
C SER A 847 -47.86 -0.67 5.99
N CYS A 848 -47.54 -0.72 7.29
CA CYS A 848 -48.47 -0.97 8.38
C CYS A 848 -48.71 0.32 9.16
N SER A 849 -49.95 0.82 9.15
CA SER A 849 -50.33 1.94 10.02
C SER A 849 -50.33 1.49 11.48
N ILE A 850 -49.78 2.32 12.36
CA ILE A 850 -49.73 2.06 13.80
C ILE A 850 -50.50 3.13 14.58
N GLU A 851 -51.02 2.76 15.76
CA GLU A 851 -51.49 3.71 16.75
C GLU A 851 -50.34 4.62 17.19
N ALA A 852 -50.59 5.93 17.22
CA ALA A 852 -49.62 6.89 17.72
C ALA A 852 -49.24 6.58 19.18
N VAL A 853 -47.95 6.37 19.39
CA VAL A 853 -47.33 6.14 20.70
C VAL A 853 -46.08 7.00 20.79
N SER A 854 -45.61 7.30 22.00
CA SER A 854 -44.44 8.16 22.19
C SER A 854 -43.44 7.51 23.14
N GLY A 855 -42.18 7.89 23.00
CA GLY A 855 -41.06 7.35 23.76
C GLY A 855 -40.53 6.03 23.21
N LYS A 856 -39.56 5.47 23.95
CA LYS A 856 -38.88 4.21 23.62
C LYS A 856 -39.67 3.01 24.12
N HIS A 857 -39.81 2.00 23.26
CA HIS A 857 -40.46 0.72 23.54
C HIS A 857 -39.66 -0.41 22.92
N ASP A 858 -39.76 -1.61 23.49
CA ASP A 858 -39.36 -2.82 22.75
C ASP A 858 -40.49 -3.12 21.73
N VAL A 859 -40.15 -3.30 20.46
CA VAL A 859 -41.13 -3.48 19.38
C VAL A 859 -41.05 -4.89 18.84
N TYR A 860 -42.18 -5.59 18.82
CA TYR A 860 -42.31 -6.97 18.35
C TYR A 860 -43.16 -7.04 17.08
N PHE A 861 -42.70 -7.81 16.10
CA PHE A 861 -43.47 -8.20 14.93
C PHE A 861 -43.88 -9.66 15.07
N VAL A 862 -45.20 -9.89 15.19
CA VAL A 862 -45.76 -11.22 15.37
C VAL A 862 -46.46 -11.65 14.09
N PHE A 863 -46.04 -12.80 13.59
CA PHE A 863 -46.47 -13.32 12.30
C PHE A 863 -47.68 -14.25 12.49
N LYS A 864 -48.72 -14.03 11.70
CA LYS A 864 -50.01 -14.76 11.75
C LYS A 864 -50.33 -15.34 10.38
N GLY A 865 -50.84 -16.56 10.32
CA GLY A 865 -51.22 -17.18 9.05
C GLY A 865 -51.71 -18.62 9.18
N GLY A 866 -51.81 -19.29 8.03
CA GLY A 866 -52.16 -20.72 7.93
C GLY A 866 -51.00 -21.67 8.25
N GLU A 867 -51.14 -22.94 7.86
CA GLU A 867 -50.06 -23.94 7.98
C GLU A 867 -48.97 -23.72 6.91
N GLY A 868 -47.70 -23.90 7.29
CA GLY A 868 -46.52 -23.73 6.43
C GLY A 868 -45.90 -22.33 6.50
N TYR A 869 -44.89 -22.10 5.66
CA TYR A 869 -44.17 -20.83 5.61
C TYR A 869 -45.03 -19.70 5.04
N LEU A 870 -44.94 -18.52 5.64
CA LEU A 870 -45.83 -17.39 5.39
C LEU A 870 -45.25 -16.38 4.38
N PHE A 871 -44.11 -15.78 4.71
CA PHE A 871 -43.39 -14.77 3.93
C PHE A 871 -41.97 -14.60 4.51
N ASN A 872 -41.12 -13.84 3.83
CA ASN A 872 -39.82 -13.38 4.33
C ASN A 872 -39.85 -11.87 4.61
N VAL A 873 -39.01 -11.41 5.53
CA VAL A 873 -38.82 -9.98 5.84
C VAL A 873 -37.34 -9.66 5.73
N ASN A 874 -37.00 -8.72 4.86
CA ASN A 874 -35.63 -8.24 4.67
C ASN A 874 -35.32 -7.18 5.74
N TRP A 875 -36.05 -6.06 5.71
CA TRP A 875 -35.89 -4.97 6.66
C TRP A 875 -37.22 -4.30 7.01
N TRP A 876 -37.21 -3.45 8.02
CA TRP A 876 -38.33 -2.58 8.38
C TRP A 876 -37.84 -1.16 8.71
N ARG A 877 -38.71 -0.15 8.61
CA ARG A 877 -38.40 1.22 9.08
C ARG A 877 -39.62 1.89 9.70
N PRO A 878 -39.46 2.63 10.80
CA PRO A 878 -40.47 3.57 11.25
C PRO A 878 -40.50 4.79 10.31
N ASP A 879 -41.66 5.10 9.73
CA ASP A 879 -41.84 6.28 8.89
C ASP A 879 -42.14 7.50 9.78
N ARG A 880 -41.15 8.38 9.91
CA ARG A 880 -41.28 9.68 10.59
C ARG A 880 -41.46 10.75 9.52
N PRO A 881 -42.44 11.66 9.62
CA PRO A 881 -42.54 12.76 8.67
C PRO A 881 -41.22 13.55 8.61
N ASP A 882 -40.82 14.01 7.41
CA ASP A 882 -39.69 14.92 7.24
C ASP A 882 -39.81 16.07 8.26
N GLU A 883 -38.74 16.37 9.00
CA GLU A 883 -38.72 17.57 9.84
C GLU A 883 -38.89 18.80 8.94
N GLU A 884 -40.06 19.44 8.97
CA GLU A 884 -40.18 20.83 8.54
C GLU A 884 -39.36 21.70 9.50
N TYR A 885 -38.13 22.02 9.11
CA TYR A 885 -37.29 22.96 9.83
C TYR A 885 -37.50 24.39 9.32
N LEU A 886 -37.45 25.35 10.23
CA LEU A 886 -37.43 26.76 9.88
C LEU A 886 -36.02 27.11 9.37
N LEU A 887 -35.90 27.65 8.16
CA LEU A 887 -34.60 28.13 7.64
C LEU A 887 -33.98 29.12 8.65
N GLY A 888 -32.73 28.87 9.03
CA GLY A 888 -32.00 29.62 10.05
C GLY A 888 -32.16 29.12 11.50
N ASP A 889 -33.04 28.15 11.79
CA ASP A 889 -33.24 27.55 13.12
C ASP A 889 -32.41 26.26 13.24
N LEU A 890 -31.16 26.43 13.67
CA LEU A 890 -30.16 25.36 13.71
C LEU A 890 -30.23 24.54 14.99
N ASN A 891 -30.78 25.10 16.07
CA ASN A 891 -30.91 24.42 17.35
C ASN A 891 -32.28 23.74 17.54
N GLY A 892 -33.23 24.02 16.63
CA GLY A 892 -34.55 23.43 16.57
C GLY A 892 -35.53 23.89 17.64
N ASP A 893 -35.33 25.07 18.22
CA ASP A 893 -36.22 25.62 19.24
C ASP A 893 -37.46 26.35 18.69
N GLY A 894 -37.57 26.44 17.35
CA GLY A 894 -38.67 27.09 16.65
C GLY A 894 -38.49 28.60 16.49
N ALA A 895 -37.34 29.16 16.86
CA ALA A 895 -36.96 30.55 16.65
C ALA A 895 -35.65 30.65 15.86
N VAL A 896 -35.45 31.78 15.16
CA VAL A 896 -34.16 32.11 14.51
C VAL A 896 -33.55 33.26 15.30
N ASP A 897 -32.56 32.97 16.13
CA ASP A 897 -31.95 33.94 17.03
C ASP A 897 -30.43 33.81 17.19
N VAL A 898 -29.88 34.44 18.23
CA VAL A 898 -28.43 34.50 18.47
C VAL A 898 -27.82 33.14 18.79
N PHE A 899 -28.60 32.17 19.27
CA PHE A 899 -28.14 30.81 19.54
C PHE A 899 -27.89 30.05 18.23
N ASP A 900 -28.74 30.20 17.22
CA ASP A 900 -28.52 29.66 15.88
C ASP A 900 -27.30 30.25 15.21
N LEU A 901 -27.05 31.55 15.43
CA LEU A 901 -25.84 32.19 14.94
C LEU A 901 -24.57 31.59 15.54
N CYS A 902 -24.62 31.12 16.80
CA CYS A 902 -23.48 30.44 17.41
C CYS A 902 -23.26 29.07 16.76
N SER A 903 -24.32 28.32 16.52
CA SER A 903 -24.28 27.03 15.82
C SER A 903 -23.80 27.19 14.38
N MET A 904 -24.27 28.21 13.67
CA MET A 904 -23.92 28.50 12.27
C MET A 904 -22.44 28.84 12.10
N ARG A 905 -21.81 29.51 13.08
CA ARG A 905 -20.37 29.79 13.00
C ARG A 905 -19.53 28.53 13.03
N ARG A 906 -19.95 27.55 13.82
CA ARG A 906 -19.31 26.23 13.83
C ARG A 906 -19.61 25.51 12.52
N ALA A 907 -20.86 25.52 12.10
CA ALA A 907 -21.31 24.85 10.89
C ALA A 907 -20.64 25.35 9.61
N ALA A 908 -20.48 26.67 9.45
CA ALA A 908 -19.80 27.28 8.30
C ALA A 908 -18.30 26.97 8.24
N VAL A 909 -17.69 26.61 9.38
CA VAL A 909 -16.28 26.18 9.44
C VAL A 909 -16.16 24.68 9.17
N GLU A 910 -17.11 23.90 9.70
CA GLU A 910 -17.14 22.44 9.56
C GLU A 910 -17.73 21.99 8.20
N GLY A 911 -18.45 22.88 7.51
CA GLY A 911 -19.22 22.57 6.30
C GLY A 911 -20.41 21.64 6.57
N ASP A 912 -20.90 21.60 7.81
CA ASP A 912 -21.95 20.67 8.25
C ASP A 912 -22.73 21.21 9.44
N ALA A 913 -24.00 20.81 9.56
CA ALA A 913 -24.83 21.11 10.72
C ALA A 913 -25.77 19.95 11.04
N GLU A 914 -26.10 19.80 12.32
CA GLU A 914 -27.08 18.81 12.79
C GLU A 914 -28.43 18.94 12.06
N ARG A 915 -28.84 20.18 11.75
CA ARG A 915 -29.96 20.50 10.86
C ARG A 915 -29.47 21.17 9.59
N PHE A 916 -28.84 20.39 8.71
CA PHE A 916 -28.20 20.89 7.49
C PHE A 916 -29.11 21.80 6.67
N GLY A 917 -30.35 21.38 6.39
CA GLY A 917 -31.25 22.20 5.57
C GLY A 917 -31.72 23.49 6.23
N ALA A 918 -31.68 23.58 7.57
CA ALA A 918 -31.90 24.85 8.27
C ALA A 918 -30.66 25.76 8.18
N ALA A 919 -29.48 25.16 8.01
CA ALA A 919 -28.19 25.86 7.95
C ALA A 919 -27.76 26.27 6.53
N ASP A 920 -28.18 25.55 5.49
CA ASP A 920 -28.04 25.96 4.09
C ASP A 920 -29.14 26.96 3.74
N ILE A 921 -28.95 28.18 4.23
CA ILE A 921 -29.94 29.25 4.13
C ILE A 921 -30.10 29.72 2.68
N ASN A 922 -29.02 29.64 1.91
CA ASN A 922 -28.97 30.14 0.55
C ASN A 922 -29.39 29.08 -0.50
N GLY A 923 -29.49 27.82 -0.09
CA GLY A 923 -29.98 26.71 -0.88
C GLY A 923 -29.00 26.27 -1.97
N ASP A 924 -27.69 26.49 -1.76
CA ASP A 924 -26.64 26.05 -2.68
C ASP A 924 -26.01 24.71 -2.28
N ASP A 925 -26.61 24.01 -1.31
CA ASP A 925 -26.20 22.73 -0.75
C ASP A 925 -24.78 22.80 -0.13
N VAL A 926 -24.37 23.98 0.33
CA VAL A 926 -23.11 24.21 1.05
C VAL A 926 -23.41 25.07 2.27
N ILE A 927 -22.89 24.68 3.45
CA ILE A 927 -22.91 25.56 4.62
C ILE A 927 -21.56 26.28 4.68
N ASP A 928 -21.53 27.55 4.33
CA ASP A 928 -20.29 28.33 4.33
C ASP A 928 -20.47 29.77 4.87
N GLU A 929 -19.48 30.63 4.62
CA GLU A 929 -19.52 32.03 5.06
C GLU A 929 -20.70 32.82 4.46
N ASN A 930 -21.28 32.38 3.33
CA ASN A 930 -22.43 33.00 2.70
C ASN A 930 -23.71 32.76 3.51
N ASP A 931 -23.94 31.55 4.02
CA ASP A 931 -25.07 31.24 4.91
C ASP A 931 -24.93 31.96 6.24
N LEU A 932 -23.73 31.94 6.80
CA LEU A 932 -23.42 32.69 8.02
C LEU A 932 -23.69 34.19 7.84
N LYS A 933 -23.44 34.73 6.66
CA LYS A 933 -23.71 36.13 6.34
C LYS A 933 -25.21 36.41 6.21
N LEU A 934 -25.97 35.55 5.54
CA LEU A 934 -27.43 35.67 5.43
C LEU A 934 -28.09 35.57 6.80
N LEU A 935 -27.69 34.62 7.65
CA LEU A 935 -28.20 34.50 9.01
C LEU A 935 -27.92 35.75 9.85
N LYS A 936 -26.70 36.32 9.76
CA LYS A 936 -26.36 37.58 10.43
C LYS A 936 -27.23 38.74 9.95
N GLN A 937 -27.48 38.83 8.64
CA GLN A 937 -28.31 39.88 8.06
C GLN A 937 -29.77 39.76 8.51
N PHE A 938 -30.28 38.55 8.62
CA PHE A 938 -31.64 38.30 9.13
C PHE A 938 -31.77 38.66 10.61
N ILE A 939 -30.85 38.19 11.47
CA ILE A 939 -30.88 38.49 12.92
C ILE A 939 -30.68 39.99 13.22
N SER A 940 -29.88 40.69 12.40
CA SER A 940 -29.68 42.14 12.53
C SER A 940 -30.82 42.98 11.93
N GLY A 941 -31.80 42.35 11.27
CA GLY A 941 -32.95 43.01 10.64
C GLY A 941 -32.64 43.69 9.31
N GLU A 942 -31.44 43.48 8.75
CA GLU A 942 -31.07 43.93 7.40
C GLU A 942 -31.79 43.11 6.31
N LEU A 943 -32.10 41.84 6.62
CA LEU A 943 -32.86 40.91 5.78
C LEU A 943 -34.17 40.53 6.50
N LYS A 944 -35.31 40.51 5.80
CA LYS A 944 -36.64 40.25 6.40
C LYS A 944 -37.12 38.80 6.30
N SER A 945 -36.51 38.03 5.41
CA SER A 945 -36.75 36.61 5.14
C SER A 945 -35.56 36.10 4.34
N PHE A 946 -35.26 34.80 4.48
CA PHE A 946 -34.24 34.13 3.67
C PHE A 946 -34.66 34.02 2.20
#